data_AF-A0A124QK07-F1
#
_entry.id   AF-A0A124QK07-F1
#
_cell.length_a   1.000
_cell.length_b   1.000
_cell.length_c   1.000
_cell.angle_alpha   90.00
_cell.angle_beta   90.00
_cell.angle_gamma   90.00
#
_symmetry.space_group_name_H-M   'P 1'
#
loop_
_entity.id
_entity.type
_entity.pdbx_description
1 polymer ?
#
loop_
_entity_poly.entity_id
_entity_poly.type
_entity_poly.pdbx_seq_one_letter_code
_entity_poly.pdbx_strand_id
1 'polypeptide(L)'
;MDVTAGVNLSFQGNYVVISNGIVKVTLSNPQVYVTGIQYDGIDNLLDVINEETNRGYWDVVWSDWGATKTTGSMERLEGTHCDVIVQTKEQVELSFSRTWTYSNKGKLVPLKIDKRFILLHGSSGFYTYAILEHLAEWPSFNLDYTRLVFKLRRNKFHYMVVSDYRKRDMPSAIDRTPERSQILDYPEAVLLVDPIEPRFKGEVDDKYQYTSELKDLGVHGWISNDPPVGFWHITPSNEFKVGGPTKSELTSHVGPTTQTLFSSAHYGGNDMVLKFGRGEWWKKVLGPIFIYLNTVPNRKDLHMLWDNAKNQMSTEVKKWPYDFLASKDFQSASQRGAVTGRLLVLDRFITGGRSVPAKRAYVGLAPPGDIGSWQRENKKYQFWTETNEKGHFSIPNVIAGKYNLYAWVPGFIGDFRNSEIIDIASRVNINLGDLLYEPPRDGPTLWEIGVPDRTAAEFFIPDPNPKYLNKFLLIYGPNSVTVFLLTATEPIGRNQSSELFFPLATMERLELVDATEFVAAPHCCWKRCSHHQENSDYERKVRINDLHKLPLFSTGIIGRGNAIARHGIHGLYWLFNIEIPGTNLYTNGVNCIYLTQANNGSRFQGVEIRGGGLGYAQFKHVPNVEHAPVDKHGEPGITTKDIGESSRHNQESDDGMTKEECIRSMWKEIDDLCTAIEEANLHLLSLIDRFPGDVEIEEFKYKLAQVLKGSKWYTQPTEPTVYEQSQPPTADATSPTTGHVPTLAIVEVTPAKVATISDADLLSPLSQFWTSPTVIAEVDRASNEKSAHLTRYNMRSSKQADHTGQLKMPSFNSQVDKVGIVRNRTIDQSKS
;
A
#
# COMPACT_ATOMS: atom_id res chain seq x y z
N MET A 1 -13.44 -26.03 -28.58
CA MET A 1 -14.30 -24.82 -28.47
C MET A 1 -14.64 -24.39 -29.88
N ASP A 2 -15.86 -23.92 -30.13
CA ASP A 2 -16.24 -23.35 -31.43
C ASP A 2 -16.19 -21.82 -31.33
N VAL A 3 -15.13 -21.24 -31.89
CA VAL A 3 -14.87 -19.79 -31.87
C VAL A 3 -15.69 -19.02 -32.91
N THR A 4 -16.49 -19.72 -33.72
CA THR A 4 -17.35 -19.14 -34.77
C THR A 4 -18.83 -19.08 -34.38
N ALA A 5 -19.19 -19.67 -33.24
CA ALA A 5 -20.55 -19.69 -32.73
C ALA A 5 -20.95 -18.35 -32.09
N GLY A 6 -21.98 -17.71 -32.64
CA GLY A 6 -22.62 -16.54 -32.05
C GLY A 6 -23.10 -16.76 -30.60
N VAL A 7 -23.28 -15.67 -29.86
CA VAL A 7 -23.86 -15.73 -28.51
C VAL A 7 -25.30 -16.24 -28.59
N ASN A 8 -25.59 -17.27 -27.81
CA ASN A 8 -26.89 -17.92 -27.68
C ASN A 8 -27.44 -17.69 -26.27
N LEU A 9 -28.74 -17.47 -26.19
CA LEU A 9 -29.53 -17.31 -24.96
C LEU A 9 -30.65 -18.35 -24.96
N SER A 10 -30.88 -19.02 -23.83
CA SER A 10 -32.02 -19.92 -23.66
C SER A 10 -32.56 -19.89 -22.23
N PHE A 11 -33.88 -19.88 -22.10
CA PHE A 11 -34.58 -20.06 -20.81
C PHE A 11 -34.95 -21.53 -20.64
N GLN A 12 -34.63 -22.11 -19.48
CA GLN A 12 -34.72 -23.54 -19.21
C GLN A 12 -35.32 -23.76 -17.82
N GLY A 13 -36.66 -23.71 -17.73
CA GLY A 13 -37.36 -23.76 -16.44
C GLY A 13 -36.94 -22.61 -15.52
N ASN A 14 -36.40 -22.94 -14.35
CA ASN A 14 -35.92 -21.98 -13.35
C ASN A 14 -34.52 -21.40 -13.66
N TYR A 15 -34.00 -21.60 -14.86
CA TYR A 15 -32.68 -21.13 -15.28
C TYR A 15 -32.72 -20.31 -16.56
N VAL A 16 -31.72 -19.46 -16.72
CA VAL A 16 -31.37 -18.83 -17.99
C VAL A 16 -29.90 -19.10 -18.29
N VAL A 17 -29.61 -19.51 -19.52
CA VAL A 17 -28.31 -20.03 -19.96
C VAL A 17 -27.82 -19.19 -21.13
N ILE A 18 -26.63 -18.61 -20.98
CA ILE A 18 -25.92 -17.86 -22.02
C ILE A 18 -24.64 -18.60 -22.43
N SER A 19 -24.35 -18.68 -23.73
CA SER A 19 -23.14 -19.35 -24.22
C SER A 19 -22.65 -18.78 -25.56
N ASN A 20 -21.34 -18.81 -25.81
CA ASN A 20 -20.69 -18.30 -27.03
C ASN A 20 -19.76 -19.33 -27.69
N GLY A 21 -20.01 -20.64 -27.48
CA GLY A 21 -19.17 -21.74 -27.99
C GLY A 21 -17.83 -21.96 -27.26
N ILE A 22 -17.44 -21.02 -26.38
CA ILE A 22 -16.24 -21.06 -25.54
C ILE A 22 -16.63 -21.28 -24.07
N VAL A 23 -17.52 -20.44 -23.55
CA VAL A 23 -18.07 -20.49 -22.18
C VAL A 23 -19.57 -20.75 -22.27
N LYS A 24 -20.12 -21.45 -21.28
CA LYS A 24 -21.55 -21.41 -20.94
C LYS A 24 -21.72 -21.01 -19.48
N VAL A 25 -22.61 -20.06 -19.21
CA VAL A 25 -22.98 -19.60 -17.87
C VAL A 25 -24.46 -19.90 -17.65
N THR A 26 -24.77 -20.57 -16.54
CA THR A 26 -26.13 -20.88 -16.09
C THR A 26 -26.45 -20.00 -14.88
N LEU A 27 -27.53 -19.23 -14.98
CA LEU A 27 -28.03 -18.33 -13.94
C LEU A 27 -29.41 -18.84 -13.47
N SER A 28 -29.70 -18.78 -12.16
CA SER A 28 -31.06 -19.00 -11.68
C SER A 28 -31.97 -17.82 -12.04
N ASN A 29 -33.24 -18.10 -12.28
CA ASN A 29 -34.20 -17.13 -12.79
C ASN A 29 -35.46 -17.08 -11.89
N PRO A 30 -35.83 -15.94 -11.30
CA PRO A 30 -35.20 -14.61 -11.39
C PRO A 30 -34.13 -14.33 -10.31
N GLN A 31 -33.86 -15.24 -9.37
CA GLN A 31 -33.04 -14.95 -8.18
C GLN A 31 -31.57 -14.64 -8.48
N VAL A 32 -31.07 -15.03 -9.66
CA VAL A 32 -29.73 -14.73 -10.21
C VAL A 32 -28.59 -15.05 -9.26
N TYR A 33 -28.49 -16.35 -9.00
CA TYR A 33 -27.27 -17.05 -8.62
C TYR A 33 -26.57 -17.58 -9.86
N VAL A 34 -25.25 -17.57 -9.91
CA VAL A 34 -24.49 -18.31 -10.93
C VAL A 34 -24.40 -19.76 -10.46
N THR A 35 -25.25 -20.61 -11.03
CA THR A 35 -25.42 -22.00 -10.58
C THR A 35 -24.44 -22.95 -11.29
N GLY A 36 -23.97 -22.57 -12.48
CA GLY A 36 -22.87 -23.24 -13.15
C GLY A 36 -22.13 -22.41 -14.20
N ILE A 37 -20.87 -22.76 -14.39
CA ILE A 37 -19.98 -22.22 -15.44
C ILE A 37 -19.31 -23.43 -16.10
N GLN A 38 -19.62 -23.71 -17.36
CA GLN A 38 -19.02 -24.78 -18.15
C GLN A 38 -17.91 -24.21 -19.04
N TYR A 39 -16.71 -24.79 -18.96
CA TYR A 39 -15.53 -24.35 -19.71
C TYR A 39 -14.52 -25.49 -19.86
N ASP A 40 -13.85 -25.55 -21.01
CA ASP A 40 -12.77 -26.49 -21.35
C ASP A 40 -13.00 -27.94 -20.88
N GLY A 41 -14.15 -28.51 -21.26
CA GLY A 41 -14.51 -29.88 -20.91
C GLY A 41 -14.97 -30.10 -19.45
N ILE A 42 -14.79 -29.13 -18.56
CA ILE A 42 -15.39 -29.17 -17.22
C ILE A 42 -16.87 -28.79 -17.31
N ASP A 43 -17.73 -29.71 -16.86
CA ASP A 43 -19.19 -29.57 -16.71
C ASP A 43 -19.60 -28.37 -15.86
N ASN A 44 -18.92 -28.17 -14.72
CA ASN A 44 -19.09 -27.01 -13.86
C ASN A 44 -17.79 -26.67 -13.12
N LEU A 45 -17.30 -25.44 -13.29
CA LEU A 45 -16.16 -24.88 -12.53
C LEU A 45 -16.53 -24.59 -11.07
N LEU A 46 -17.81 -24.38 -10.79
CA LEU A 46 -18.33 -24.09 -9.45
C LEU A 46 -18.56 -25.37 -8.64
N ASP A 47 -18.51 -25.24 -7.32
CA ASP A 47 -18.65 -26.39 -6.43
C ASP A 47 -20.07 -26.93 -6.36
N VAL A 48 -20.33 -28.01 -7.09
CA VAL A 48 -21.63 -28.68 -7.14
C VAL A 48 -22.07 -29.29 -5.81
N ILE A 49 -21.16 -29.50 -4.85
CA ILE A 49 -21.48 -29.93 -3.48
C ILE A 49 -22.18 -28.82 -2.70
N ASN A 50 -21.91 -27.55 -3.03
CA ASN A 50 -22.64 -26.43 -2.46
C ASN A 50 -24.03 -26.31 -3.11
N GLU A 51 -25.01 -25.92 -2.30
CA GLU A 51 -26.29 -25.40 -2.78
C GLU A 51 -26.07 -24.28 -3.80
N GLU A 52 -26.98 -24.15 -4.76
CA GLU A 52 -26.82 -23.22 -5.89
C GLU A 52 -26.74 -21.76 -5.45
N THR A 53 -27.46 -21.42 -4.38
CA THR A 53 -27.46 -20.13 -3.65
C THR A 53 -26.10 -19.77 -3.03
N ASN A 54 -25.16 -20.72 -3.01
CA ASN A 54 -23.86 -20.65 -2.36
C ASN A 54 -22.71 -21.00 -3.34
N ARG A 55 -22.96 -20.98 -4.66
CA ARG A 55 -21.94 -21.18 -5.71
C ARG A 55 -21.33 -19.86 -6.19
N GLY A 56 -22.03 -19.12 -7.04
CA GLY A 56 -21.67 -17.75 -7.44
C GLY A 56 -22.77 -16.76 -7.11
N TYR A 57 -22.47 -15.69 -6.37
CA TYR A 57 -23.48 -14.79 -5.84
C TYR A 57 -22.97 -13.38 -5.57
N TRP A 58 -23.92 -12.43 -5.53
CA TRP A 58 -23.73 -11.11 -4.96
C TRP A 58 -24.40 -11.05 -3.59
N ASP A 59 -23.72 -10.48 -2.61
CA ASP A 59 -24.23 -10.28 -1.25
C ASP A 59 -23.81 -8.94 -0.64
N VAL A 60 -24.62 -8.50 0.31
CA VAL A 60 -24.36 -7.34 1.16
C VAL A 60 -24.41 -7.75 2.62
N VAL A 61 -23.76 -6.97 3.48
CA VAL A 61 -24.11 -6.91 4.89
C VAL A 61 -24.61 -5.51 5.20
N TRP A 62 -25.74 -5.43 5.88
CA TRP A 62 -26.41 -4.19 6.23
C TRP A 62 -26.97 -4.23 7.64
N SER A 63 -27.11 -3.07 8.26
CA SER A 63 -27.64 -2.92 9.61
C SER A 63 -28.61 -1.74 9.71
N ASP A 64 -29.45 -1.76 10.75
CA ASP A 64 -30.36 -0.64 11.04
C ASP A 64 -29.56 0.65 11.32
N TRP A 65 -30.16 1.79 10.97
CA TRP A 65 -29.56 3.10 11.21
C TRP A 65 -29.20 3.31 12.69
N GLY A 66 -27.99 3.83 12.92
CA GLY A 66 -27.47 4.07 14.28
C GLY A 66 -26.75 2.85 14.88
N ALA A 67 -26.73 1.70 14.22
CA ALA A 67 -25.84 0.60 14.59
C ALA A 67 -24.36 1.06 14.52
N THR A 68 -23.58 0.74 15.55
CA THR A 68 -22.15 1.10 15.67
C THR A 68 -21.21 -0.07 15.38
N LYS A 69 -21.75 -1.29 15.25
CA LYS A 69 -21.01 -2.50 14.88
C LYS A 69 -20.92 -2.61 13.36
N THR A 70 -19.77 -3.02 12.85
CA THR A 70 -19.49 -3.26 11.42
C THR A 70 -19.88 -4.67 10.96
N THR A 71 -20.86 -5.30 11.64
CA THR A 71 -21.28 -6.69 11.47
C THR A 71 -22.81 -6.78 11.50
N GLY A 72 -23.48 -6.21 10.50
CA GLY A 72 -24.91 -6.34 10.30
C GLY A 72 -25.38 -7.72 9.83
N SER A 73 -26.60 -7.76 9.30
CA SER A 73 -27.23 -8.92 8.68
C SER A 73 -26.76 -9.13 7.25
N MET A 74 -26.43 -10.37 6.89
CA MET A 74 -26.01 -10.75 5.54
C MET A 74 -27.21 -11.10 4.67
N GLU A 75 -27.26 -10.52 3.46
CA GLU A 75 -28.33 -10.73 2.48
C GLU A 75 -27.75 -11.14 1.13
N ARG A 76 -28.33 -12.20 0.53
CA ARG A 76 -28.19 -12.48 -0.90
C ARG A 76 -29.01 -11.48 -1.69
N LEU A 77 -28.38 -10.75 -2.61
CA LEU A 77 -29.06 -9.79 -3.47
C LEU A 77 -29.90 -10.51 -4.55
N GLU A 78 -31.00 -11.14 -4.18
CA GLU A 78 -31.86 -11.88 -5.10
C GLU A 78 -32.64 -10.94 -6.03
N GLY A 79 -32.73 -11.32 -7.31
CA GLY A 79 -33.65 -10.70 -8.27
C GLY A 79 -35.07 -11.25 -8.13
N THR A 80 -36.06 -10.43 -8.50
CA THR A 80 -37.47 -10.81 -8.62
C THR A 80 -38.00 -10.74 -10.06
N HIS A 81 -37.28 -10.06 -10.94
CA HIS A 81 -37.56 -9.94 -12.37
C HIS A 81 -36.28 -10.23 -13.17
N CYS A 82 -36.43 -10.73 -14.40
CA CYS A 82 -35.34 -10.99 -15.33
C CYS A 82 -35.73 -10.43 -16.71
N ASP A 83 -34.90 -9.54 -17.25
CA ASP A 83 -35.13 -8.87 -18.53
C ASP A 83 -33.95 -9.12 -19.48
N VAL A 84 -34.26 -9.39 -20.75
CA VAL A 84 -33.26 -9.44 -21.82
C VAL A 84 -33.09 -8.03 -22.37
N ILE A 85 -31.90 -7.45 -22.18
CA ILE A 85 -31.61 -6.05 -22.51
C ILE A 85 -30.97 -5.94 -23.89
N VAL A 86 -30.04 -6.85 -24.20
CA VAL A 86 -29.43 -7.01 -25.51
C VAL A 86 -29.44 -8.49 -25.87
N GLN A 87 -29.81 -8.81 -27.10
CA GLN A 87 -29.67 -10.15 -27.68
C GLN A 87 -29.31 -10.02 -29.17
N THR A 88 -28.04 -10.23 -29.48
CA THR A 88 -27.48 -10.29 -30.84
C THR A 88 -26.57 -11.51 -30.94
N LYS A 89 -25.95 -11.76 -32.11
CA LYS A 89 -24.93 -12.82 -32.23
C LYS A 89 -23.62 -12.41 -31.57
N GLU A 90 -23.43 -11.12 -31.37
CA GLU A 90 -22.22 -10.48 -30.87
C GLU A 90 -22.25 -10.32 -29.33
N GLN A 91 -23.45 -10.20 -28.75
CA GLN A 91 -23.65 -9.90 -27.34
C GLN A 91 -25.01 -10.40 -26.82
N VAL A 92 -25.02 -10.88 -25.57
CA VAL A 92 -26.23 -10.92 -24.73
C VAL A 92 -25.97 -10.11 -23.45
N GLU A 93 -26.90 -9.22 -23.09
CA GLU A 93 -26.96 -8.56 -21.77
C GLU A 93 -28.28 -8.92 -21.08
N LEU A 94 -28.18 -9.49 -19.88
CA LEU A 94 -29.31 -9.81 -19.00
C LEU A 94 -29.32 -8.87 -17.79
N SER A 95 -30.53 -8.45 -17.41
CA SER A 95 -30.87 -7.66 -16.23
C SER A 95 -31.64 -8.51 -15.25
N PHE A 96 -31.31 -8.43 -13.97
CA PHE A 96 -32.06 -9.09 -12.91
C PHE A 96 -32.27 -8.13 -11.76
N SER A 97 -33.52 -7.76 -11.52
CA SER A 97 -33.84 -6.63 -10.66
C SER A 97 -34.78 -6.97 -9.50
N ARG A 98 -34.60 -6.24 -8.39
CA ARG A 98 -35.49 -6.21 -7.22
C ARG A 98 -35.67 -4.77 -6.81
N THR A 99 -36.92 -4.32 -6.65
CA THR A 99 -37.23 -3.03 -6.02
C THR A 99 -37.70 -3.29 -4.58
N TRP A 100 -37.16 -2.57 -3.61
CA TRP A 100 -37.60 -2.68 -2.22
C TRP A 100 -38.99 -2.05 -2.01
N THR A 101 -39.77 -2.62 -1.10
CA THR A 101 -41.07 -2.10 -0.66
C THR A 101 -41.18 -2.14 0.86
N TYR A 102 -42.10 -1.37 1.46
CA TYR A 102 -42.32 -1.40 2.91
C TYR A 102 -42.68 -2.80 3.46
N SER A 103 -43.19 -3.73 2.64
CA SER A 103 -43.42 -5.13 3.03
C SER A 103 -42.13 -5.92 3.34
N ASN A 104 -41.00 -5.43 2.84
CA ASN A 104 -39.66 -5.99 3.02
C ASN A 104 -38.89 -5.35 4.19
N LYS A 105 -39.46 -4.38 4.91
CA LYS A 105 -38.80 -3.68 6.02
C LYS A 105 -38.32 -4.67 7.09
N GLY A 106 -37.07 -4.54 7.52
CA GLY A 106 -36.43 -5.43 8.50
C GLY A 106 -36.11 -6.84 7.99
N LYS A 107 -36.36 -7.12 6.70
CA LYS A 107 -36.07 -8.42 6.06
C LYS A 107 -35.05 -8.30 4.95
N LEU A 108 -35.16 -7.25 4.13
CA LEU A 108 -34.27 -6.96 3.02
C LEU A 108 -33.81 -5.50 3.07
N VAL A 109 -32.58 -5.28 2.60
CA VAL A 109 -31.93 -3.98 2.49
C VAL A 109 -32.81 -3.02 1.68
N PRO A 110 -32.98 -1.75 2.13
CA PRO A 110 -33.71 -0.70 1.42
C PRO A 110 -33.09 -0.25 0.08
N LEU A 111 -32.83 -1.17 -0.84
CA LEU A 111 -32.24 -0.89 -2.15
C LEU A 111 -33.12 -1.42 -3.27
N LYS A 112 -33.12 -0.66 -4.37
CA LYS A 112 -33.34 -1.19 -5.70
C LYS A 112 -32.01 -1.73 -6.17
N ILE A 113 -32.06 -2.96 -6.65
CA ILE A 113 -30.92 -3.71 -7.16
C ILE A 113 -31.23 -4.03 -8.62
N ASP A 114 -30.24 -3.85 -9.48
CA ASP A 114 -30.23 -4.35 -10.86
C ASP A 114 -28.86 -4.99 -11.10
N LYS A 115 -28.81 -6.33 -11.15
CA LYS A 115 -27.60 -7.11 -11.41
C LYS A 115 -27.55 -7.50 -12.88
N ARG A 116 -26.40 -7.28 -13.50
CA ARG A 116 -26.21 -7.38 -14.93
C ARG A 116 -25.16 -8.42 -15.29
N PHE A 117 -25.44 -9.20 -16.33
CA PHE A 117 -24.55 -10.23 -16.86
C PHE A 117 -24.43 -10.06 -18.37
N ILE A 118 -23.19 -9.97 -18.87
CA ILE A 118 -22.91 -9.78 -20.29
C ILE A 118 -21.97 -10.89 -20.78
N LEU A 119 -22.35 -11.56 -21.87
CA LEU A 119 -21.49 -12.47 -22.61
C LEU A 119 -21.31 -11.95 -24.04
N LEU A 120 -20.06 -11.87 -24.50
CA LEU A 120 -19.71 -11.40 -25.84
C LEU A 120 -19.29 -12.56 -26.74
N HIS A 121 -19.40 -12.38 -28.05
CA HIS A 121 -18.86 -13.32 -29.02
C HIS A 121 -17.34 -13.39 -28.90
N GLY A 122 -16.78 -14.61 -28.95
CA GLY A 122 -15.33 -14.84 -28.86
C GLY A 122 -14.68 -14.58 -27.50
N SER A 123 -15.40 -14.13 -26.47
CA SER A 123 -14.81 -13.89 -25.14
C SER A 123 -14.64 -15.18 -24.33
N SER A 124 -13.42 -15.46 -23.85
CA SER A 124 -13.16 -16.55 -22.90
C SER A 124 -13.51 -16.13 -21.46
N GLY A 125 -14.75 -15.71 -21.27
CA GLY A 125 -15.23 -15.13 -20.01
C GLY A 125 -16.52 -14.33 -20.19
N PHE A 126 -17.05 -13.81 -19.08
CA PHE A 126 -18.25 -12.97 -19.04
C PHE A 126 -18.07 -11.78 -18.09
N TYR A 127 -18.80 -10.70 -18.34
CA TYR A 127 -18.77 -9.49 -17.50
C TYR A 127 -19.97 -9.49 -16.56
N THR A 128 -19.80 -8.88 -15.38
CA THR A 128 -20.92 -8.61 -14.47
C THR A 128 -20.74 -7.30 -13.73
N TYR A 129 -21.85 -6.63 -13.47
CA TYR A 129 -21.94 -5.38 -12.72
C TYR A 129 -23.26 -5.31 -11.96
N ALA A 130 -23.37 -4.39 -11.01
CA ALA A 130 -24.61 -4.10 -10.31
C ALA A 130 -24.89 -2.59 -10.29
N ILE A 131 -26.16 -2.21 -10.35
CA ILE A 131 -26.63 -0.85 -10.11
C ILE A 131 -27.43 -0.91 -8.81
N LEU A 132 -26.98 -0.16 -7.80
CA LEU A 132 -27.67 -0.03 -6.52
C LEU A 132 -28.23 1.39 -6.39
N GLU A 133 -29.48 1.49 -5.94
CA GLU A 133 -30.20 2.76 -5.79
C GLU A 133 -31.01 2.77 -4.48
N HIS A 134 -30.83 3.80 -3.66
CA HIS A 134 -31.63 4.12 -2.47
C HIS A 134 -32.46 5.37 -2.78
N LEU A 135 -33.77 5.30 -2.56
CA LEU A 135 -34.68 6.43 -2.77
C LEU A 135 -34.85 7.25 -1.48
N ALA A 136 -35.04 8.57 -1.61
CA ALA A 136 -35.04 9.50 -0.48
C ALA A 136 -36.16 9.21 0.56
N GLU A 137 -37.28 8.65 0.09
CA GLU A 137 -38.43 8.25 0.89
C GLU A 137 -38.24 6.92 1.66
N TRP A 138 -37.19 6.16 1.38
CA TRP A 138 -36.95 4.87 2.00
C TRP A 138 -36.27 4.98 3.39
N PRO A 139 -36.36 3.92 4.22
CA PRO A 139 -35.80 3.94 5.56
C PRO A 139 -34.28 4.03 5.57
N SER A 140 -33.76 4.89 6.45
CA SER A 140 -32.32 4.99 6.75
C SER A 140 -31.73 3.63 7.16
N PHE A 141 -30.53 3.34 6.69
CA PHE A 141 -29.80 2.11 7.01
C PHE A 141 -28.29 2.27 6.83
N ASN A 142 -27.52 1.31 7.33
CA ASN A 142 -26.08 1.20 7.15
C ASN A 142 -25.77 0.02 6.20
N LEU A 143 -24.80 0.20 5.30
CA LEU A 143 -24.29 -0.83 4.39
C LEU A 143 -22.81 -1.09 4.71
N ASP A 144 -22.55 -2.18 5.43
CA ASP A 144 -21.26 -2.52 6.02
C ASP A 144 -20.28 -3.12 5.01
N TYR A 145 -20.79 -3.89 4.04
CA TYR A 145 -20.04 -4.27 2.83
C TYR A 145 -20.94 -4.69 1.67
N THR A 146 -20.39 -4.66 0.44
CA THR A 146 -20.98 -5.20 -0.79
C THR A 146 -19.92 -5.98 -1.57
N ARG A 147 -20.23 -7.22 -1.99
CA ARG A 147 -19.27 -8.07 -2.72
C ARG A 147 -19.92 -8.99 -3.75
N LEU A 148 -19.08 -9.56 -4.60
CA LEU A 148 -19.35 -10.69 -5.47
C LEU A 148 -18.38 -11.82 -5.12
N VAL A 149 -18.87 -13.06 -5.08
CA VAL A 149 -18.11 -14.26 -4.69
C VAL A 149 -18.40 -15.42 -5.66
N PHE A 150 -17.38 -16.23 -5.94
CA PHE A 150 -17.49 -17.55 -6.56
C PHE A 150 -16.76 -18.60 -5.74
N LYS A 151 -17.44 -19.72 -5.47
CA LYS A 151 -16.87 -20.92 -4.85
C LYS A 151 -16.63 -21.99 -5.91
N LEU A 152 -15.35 -22.18 -6.22
CA LEU A 152 -14.89 -23.08 -7.27
C LEU A 152 -14.86 -24.53 -6.77
N ARG A 153 -14.84 -25.49 -7.69
CA ARG A 153 -14.94 -26.91 -7.35
C ARG A 153 -13.76 -27.39 -6.49
N ARG A 154 -14.05 -27.77 -5.24
CA ARG A 154 -13.05 -28.05 -4.19
C ARG A 154 -12.07 -29.19 -4.47
N ASN A 155 -12.35 -30.03 -5.45
CA ASN A 155 -11.51 -31.16 -5.88
C ASN A 155 -10.76 -30.90 -7.21
N LYS A 156 -10.79 -29.65 -7.71
CA LYS A 156 -10.10 -29.23 -8.93
C LYS A 156 -9.14 -28.07 -8.68
N PHE A 157 -9.65 -27.02 -8.03
CA PHE A 157 -8.91 -25.78 -7.77
C PHE A 157 -8.19 -25.86 -6.43
N HIS A 158 -6.86 -25.97 -6.47
CA HIS A 158 -6.03 -26.12 -5.27
C HIS A 158 -4.96 -25.02 -5.17
N TYR A 159 -4.59 -24.39 -6.28
CA TYR A 159 -3.53 -23.38 -6.34
C TYR A 159 -4.13 -21.98 -6.48
N MET A 160 -3.86 -21.09 -5.53
CA MET A 160 -4.36 -19.71 -5.49
C MET A 160 -3.26 -18.74 -5.91
N VAL A 161 -3.62 -17.70 -6.65
CA VAL A 161 -2.72 -16.63 -7.09
C VAL A 161 -3.36 -15.27 -6.83
N VAL A 162 -2.69 -14.44 -6.03
CA VAL A 162 -3.09 -13.06 -5.71
C VAL A 162 -2.07 -12.05 -6.25
N SER A 163 -0.77 -12.37 -6.20
CA SER A 163 0.29 -11.62 -6.88
C SER A 163 1.35 -12.57 -7.45
N ASP A 164 2.36 -12.02 -8.14
CA ASP A 164 3.52 -12.81 -8.58
C ASP A 164 4.27 -13.48 -7.43
N TYR A 165 4.21 -12.92 -6.22
CA TYR A 165 4.87 -13.43 -5.01
C TYR A 165 3.89 -14.20 -4.12
N ARG A 166 2.66 -13.69 -3.96
CA ARG A 166 1.61 -14.30 -3.13
C ARG A 166 0.76 -15.28 -3.95
N LYS A 167 1.34 -16.46 -4.14
CA LYS A 167 0.73 -17.64 -4.77
C LYS A 167 1.15 -18.93 -4.07
N ARG A 168 0.23 -19.87 -3.86
CA ARG A 168 0.49 -21.17 -3.21
C ARG A 168 -0.56 -22.21 -3.55
N ASP A 169 -0.20 -23.48 -3.36
CA ASP A 169 -1.20 -24.49 -3.04
C ASP A 169 -1.85 -24.14 -1.69
N MET A 170 -3.17 -24.24 -1.62
CA MET A 170 -3.96 -23.85 -0.46
C MET A 170 -4.44 -25.09 0.31
N PRO A 171 -4.54 -25.00 1.65
CA PRO A 171 -5.18 -26.04 2.44
C PRO A 171 -6.67 -26.13 2.08
N SER A 172 -7.24 -27.31 2.27
CA SER A 172 -8.66 -27.54 2.04
C SER A 172 -9.50 -26.91 3.17
N ALA A 173 -10.79 -26.71 2.90
CA ALA A 173 -11.72 -26.28 3.95
C ALA A 173 -11.89 -27.32 5.08
N ILE A 174 -11.52 -28.59 4.84
CA ILE A 174 -11.55 -29.65 5.85
C ILE A 174 -10.34 -29.54 6.79
N ASP A 175 -9.21 -29.03 6.32
CA ASP A 175 -8.03 -28.82 7.16
C ASP A 175 -8.24 -27.74 8.23
N ARG A 176 -9.22 -26.85 8.00
CA ARG A 176 -9.67 -25.79 8.91
C ARG A 176 -10.78 -26.22 9.89
N THR A 177 -11.15 -27.51 9.97
CA THR A 177 -12.15 -27.95 10.96
C THR A 177 -11.54 -28.08 12.36
N PRO A 178 -12.34 -28.05 13.45
CA PRO A 178 -11.83 -28.15 14.82
C PRO A 178 -11.07 -29.44 15.14
N GLU A 179 -11.30 -30.51 14.37
CA GLU A 179 -10.61 -31.80 14.53
C GLU A 179 -9.21 -31.79 13.91
N ARG A 180 -8.92 -30.85 13.00
CA ARG A 180 -7.67 -30.75 12.22
C ARG A 180 -6.89 -29.47 12.46
N SER A 181 -7.51 -28.47 13.09
CA SER A 181 -6.90 -27.16 13.33
C SER A 181 -7.30 -26.57 14.68
N GLN A 182 -6.47 -25.67 15.18
CA GLN A 182 -6.73 -24.87 16.37
C GLN A 182 -7.05 -23.44 15.96
N ILE A 183 -8.24 -22.94 16.32
CA ILE A 183 -8.57 -21.51 16.20
C ILE A 183 -7.63 -20.70 17.11
N LEU A 184 -7.10 -19.60 16.59
CA LEU A 184 -6.24 -18.67 17.31
C LEU A 184 -7.10 -17.56 17.97
N ASP A 185 -6.66 -16.31 17.98
CA ASP A 185 -7.37 -15.21 18.66
C ASP A 185 -8.64 -14.73 17.92
N TYR A 186 -8.90 -15.15 16.68
CA TYR A 186 -10.17 -14.94 15.97
C TYR A 186 -10.47 -16.07 14.96
N PRO A 187 -11.75 -16.31 14.59
CA PRO A 187 -12.16 -17.50 13.81
C PRO A 187 -11.54 -17.61 12.41
N GLU A 188 -11.15 -16.49 11.80
CA GLU A 188 -10.50 -16.48 10.48
C GLU A 188 -9.05 -16.97 10.47
N ALA A 189 -8.35 -16.99 11.62
CA ALA A 189 -6.97 -17.47 11.74
C ALA A 189 -6.91 -18.81 12.50
N VAL A 190 -6.34 -19.84 11.86
CA VAL A 190 -6.22 -21.19 12.43
C VAL A 190 -4.82 -21.77 12.24
N LEU A 191 -4.30 -22.46 13.26
CA LEU A 191 -3.09 -23.29 13.16
C LEU A 191 -3.48 -24.69 12.68
N LEU A 192 -2.86 -25.18 11.60
CA LEU A 192 -3.14 -26.48 11.01
C LEU A 192 -2.35 -27.58 11.76
N VAL A 193 -3.05 -28.38 12.57
CA VAL A 193 -2.47 -29.37 13.49
C VAL A 193 -2.38 -30.75 12.85
N ASP A 194 -3.43 -31.16 12.14
CA ASP A 194 -3.51 -32.41 11.38
C ASP A 194 -4.21 -32.21 10.04
N PRO A 195 -3.62 -31.45 9.09
CA PRO A 195 -4.18 -31.31 7.75
C PRO A 195 -4.08 -32.63 6.95
N ILE A 196 -5.04 -32.86 6.07
CA ILE A 196 -5.09 -33.94 5.07
C ILE A 196 -3.82 -33.95 4.22
N GLU A 197 -3.33 -32.77 3.84
CA GLU A 197 -2.04 -32.60 3.17
C GLU A 197 -0.95 -32.27 4.20
N PRO A 198 -0.04 -33.21 4.55
CA PRO A 198 0.89 -33.03 5.68
C PRO A 198 1.86 -31.86 5.53
N ARG A 199 2.07 -31.36 4.30
CA ARG A 199 2.93 -30.19 4.02
C ARG A 199 2.48 -28.92 4.74
N PHE A 200 1.18 -28.75 4.96
CA PHE A 200 0.62 -27.58 5.64
C PHE A 200 0.67 -27.69 7.18
N LYS A 201 1.14 -28.81 7.73
CA LYS A 201 1.18 -29.02 9.18
C LYS A 201 2.11 -28.02 9.86
N GLY A 202 1.60 -27.36 10.90
CA GLY A 202 2.27 -26.27 11.60
C GLY A 202 2.15 -24.89 10.93
N GLU A 203 1.51 -24.77 9.75
CA GLU A 203 1.22 -23.45 9.17
C GLU A 203 -0.02 -22.84 9.83
N VAL A 204 -0.01 -21.52 10.02
CA VAL A 204 -1.21 -20.73 10.31
C VAL A 204 -1.84 -20.28 8.99
N ASP A 205 -3.11 -20.62 8.77
CA ASP A 205 -3.90 -20.15 7.63
C ASP A 205 -4.87 -19.06 8.08
N ASP A 206 -4.69 -17.85 7.54
CA ASP A 206 -5.56 -16.72 7.81
C ASP A 206 -6.07 -16.08 6.51
N LYS A 207 -7.40 -15.98 6.43
CA LYS A 207 -8.16 -15.32 5.36
C LYS A 207 -7.60 -13.95 4.96
N TYR A 208 -7.07 -13.16 5.89
CA TYR A 208 -6.61 -11.79 5.62
C TYR A 208 -5.20 -11.73 4.98
N GLN A 209 -4.46 -12.83 4.92
CA GLN A 209 -3.18 -12.91 4.18
C GLN A 209 -3.35 -12.74 2.66
N TYR A 210 -4.58 -12.93 2.18
CA TYR A 210 -4.98 -12.92 0.78
C TYR A 210 -5.66 -11.60 0.36
N THR A 211 -5.32 -10.49 1.02
CA THR A 211 -5.84 -9.15 0.69
C THR A 211 -4.92 -8.37 -0.23
N SER A 212 -5.46 -7.39 -0.94
CA SER A 212 -4.66 -6.49 -1.80
C SER A 212 -5.17 -5.06 -1.70
N GLU A 213 -4.25 -4.11 -1.82
CA GLU A 213 -4.56 -2.69 -1.89
C GLU A 213 -5.18 -2.33 -3.25
N LEU A 214 -6.13 -1.39 -3.29
CA LEU A 214 -6.84 -1.08 -4.53
C LEU A 214 -5.94 -0.56 -5.66
N LYS A 215 -4.81 0.11 -5.34
CA LYS A 215 -3.79 0.50 -6.34
C LYS A 215 -3.12 -0.69 -7.05
N ASP A 216 -3.07 -1.85 -6.40
CA ASP A 216 -2.38 -3.05 -6.87
C ASP A 216 -3.35 -4.17 -7.29
N LEU A 217 -4.64 -4.02 -6.98
CA LEU A 217 -5.72 -4.90 -7.39
C LEU A 217 -6.03 -4.74 -8.89
N GLY A 218 -5.55 -5.69 -9.70
CA GLY A 218 -5.87 -5.81 -11.12
C GLY A 218 -6.47 -7.17 -11.51
N VAL A 219 -5.78 -8.26 -11.15
CA VAL A 219 -6.24 -9.63 -11.43
C VAL A 219 -5.79 -10.61 -10.34
N HIS A 220 -6.69 -11.50 -9.93
CA HIS A 220 -6.44 -12.56 -8.95
C HIS A 220 -7.33 -13.77 -9.24
N GLY A 221 -7.01 -14.95 -8.71
CA GLY A 221 -7.75 -16.15 -9.05
C GLY A 221 -7.19 -17.47 -8.53
N TRP A 222 -7.61 -18.53 -9.19
CA TRP A 222 -7.27 -19.92 -8.86
C TRP A 222 -6.96 -20.72 -10.11
N ILE A 223 -6.07 -21.70 -9.96
CA ILE A 223 -5.67 -22.67 -10.97
C ILE A 223 -6.14 -24.08 -10.55
N SER A 224 -6.76 -24.77 -11.50
CA SER A 224 -6.96 -26.21 -11.51
C SER A 224 -5.84 -26.87 -12.31
N ASN A 225 -5.28 -27.95 -11.76
CA ASN A 225 -4.26 -28.74 -12.45
C ASN A 225 -4.87 -29.82 -13.36
N ASP A 226 -6.16 -30.14 -13.19
CA ASP A 226 -6.82 -31.21 -13.94
C ASP A 226 -8.32 -30.98 -14.25
N PRO A 227 -8.68 -30.56 -15.49
CA PRO A 227 -7.77 -30.09 -16.53
C PRO A 227 -7.08 -28.76 -16.14
N PRO A 228 -5.99 -28.36 -16.85
CA PRO A 228 -5.21 -27.14 -16.61
C PRO A 228 -5.98 -25.83 -16.87
N VAL A 229 -6.86 -25.43 -15.95
CA VAL A 229 -7.80 -24.31 -16.13
C VAL A 229 -7.57 -23.23 -15.07
N GLY A 230 -7.46 -21.97 -15.52
CA GLY A 230 -7.45 -20.79 -14.65
C GLY A 230 -8.82 -20.12 -14.56
N PHE A 231 -9.21 -19.68 -13.37
CA PHE A 231 -10.39 -18.85 -13.10
C PHE A 231 -9.95 -17.53 -12.47
N TRP A 232 -10.27 -16.41 -13.11
CA TRP A 232 -9.69 -15.10 -12.78
C TRP A 232 -10.76 -14.01 -12.63
N HIS A 233 -10.69 -13.26 -11.53
CA HIS A 233 -11.35 -11.96 -11.42
C HIS A 233 -10.44 -10.89 -12.01
N ILE A 234 -10.95 -10.13 -12.98
CA ILE A 234 -10.26 -8.96 -13.55
C ILE A 234 -11.04 -7.69 -13.19
N THR A 235 -10.36 -6.76 -12.53
CA THR A 235 -10.89 -5.44 -12.16
C THR A 235 -10.21 -4.38 -13.05
N PRO A 236 -10.86 -3.91 -14.14
CA PRO A 236 -10.25 -3.01 -15.13
C PRO A 236 -10.15 -1.55 -14.66
N SER A 237 -10.95 -1.17 -13.67
CA SER A 237 -10.98 0.15 -13.04
C SER A 237 -11.43 0.00 -11.59
N ASN A 238 -10.91 0.84 -10.71
CA ASN A 238 -11.32 0.90 -9.30
C ASN A 238 -12.28 2.07 -9.01
N GLU A 239 -12.78 2.78 -10.03
CA GLU A 239 -13.55 4.03 -9.87
C GLU A 239 -14.80 3.90 -8.98
N PHE A 240 -15.39 2.71 -8.97
CA PHE A 240 -16.60 2.36 -8.24
C PHE A 240 -16.32 1.81 -6.83
N LYS A 241 -15.06 1.65 -6.42
CA LYS A 241 -14.69 1.22 -5.07
C LYS A 241 -14.71 2.40 -4.09
N VAL A 242 -14.06 2.25 -2.93
CA VAL A 242 -14.11 3.17 -1.78
C VAL A 242 -12.76 3.24 -1.08
N GLY A 243 -12.50 4.32 -0.34
CA GLY A 243 -11.34 4.43 0.55
C GLY A 243 -10.01 4.81 -0.10
N GLY A 244 -9.99 5.21 -1.37
CA GLY A 244 -8.77 5.61 -2.07
C GLY A 244 -7.78 4.48 -2.41
N PRO A 245 -6.55 4.82 -2.86
CA PRO A 245 -5.61 3.86 -3.45
C PRO A 245 -5.12 2.76 -2.50
N THR A 246 -4.80 3.12 -1.26
CA THR A 246 -4.17 2.24 -0.26
C THR A 246 -5.18 1.39 0.52
N LYS A 247 -6.47 1.46 0.20
CA LYS A 247 -7.49 0.63 0.86
C LYS A 247 -7.25 -0.85 0.56
N SER A 248 -7.00 -1.65 1.60
CA SER A 248 -6.92 -3.11 1.47
C SER A 248 -8.31 -3.75 1.40
N GLU A 249 -8.45 -4.77 0.54
CA GLU A 249 -9.63 -5.62 0.40
C GLU A 249 -9.29 -7.09 0.15
N LEU A 250 -10.19 -7.99 0.55
CA LEU A 250 -10.06 -9.44 0.36
C LEU A 250 -10.19 -9.87 -1.11
N THR A 251 -9.36 -10.81 -1.56
CA THR A 251 -9.35 -11.30 -2.96
C THR A 251 -9.77 -12.77 -3.09
N SER A 252 -9.17 -13.67 -2.31
CA SER A 252 -9.41 -15.12 -2.31
C SER A 252 -9.31 -15.68 -0.87
N HIS A 253 -9.78 -16.90 -0.63
CA HIS A 253 -9.49 -17.66 0.61
C HIS A 253 -9.84 -19.16 0.46
N VAL A 254 -9.46 -19.96 1.46
CA VAL A 254 -9.72 -21.41 1.55
C VAL A 254 -11.16 -21.81 1.21
N GLY A 255 -11.31 -22.99 0.60
CA GLY A 255 -12.56 -23.53 0.07
C GLY A 255 -12.82 -23.02 -1.34
N PRO A 256 -11.89 -23.30 -2.27
CA PRO A 256 -11.35 -22.40 -3.31
C PRO A 256 -12.31 -21.28 -3.69
N THR A 257 -12.28 -20.22 -2.87
CA THR A 257 -13.18 -19.08 -2.98
C THR A 257 -12.41 -17.90 -3.56
N THR A 258 -13.02 -17.23 -4.52
CA THR A 258 -12.53 -15.96 -5.05
C THR A 258 -13.67 -14.93 -5.03
N GLN A 259 -13.31 -13.68 -4.75
CA GLN A 259 -14.28 -12.62 -4.50
C GLN A 259 -13.71 -11.24 -4.84
N THR A 260 -14.59 -10.25 -4.98
CA THR A 260 -14.19 -8.83 -5.05
C THR A 260 -15.15 -8.00 -4.22
N LEU A 261 -14.58 -7.11 -3.40
CA LEU A 261 -15.33 -6.21 -2.53
C LEU A 261 -15.43 -4.85 -3.22
N PHE A 262 -16.64 -4.31 -3.25
CA PHE A 262 -16.96 -3.00 -3.83
C PHE A 262 -16.97 -1.91 -2.75
N SER A 263 -17.41 -2.27 -1.56
CA SER A 263 -17.28 -1.48 -0.33
C SER A 263 -17.11 -2.42 0.86
N SER A 264 -16.37 -2.00 1.89
CA SER A 264 -16.37 -2.67 3.19
C SER A 264 -15.81 -1.82 4.33
N ALA A 265 -16.26 -2.15 5.54
CA ALA A 265 -15.67 -1.71 6.81
C ALA A 265 -14.28 -2.32 7.13
N HIS A 266 -13.70 -3.17 6.27
CA HIS A 266 -12.35 -3.71 6.53
C HIS A 266 -11.31 -2.58 6.50
N TYR A 267 -10.29 -2.66 7.36
CA TYR A 267 -9.15 -1.73 7.46
C TYR A 267 -9.45 -0.27 7.88
N GLY A 268 -10.65 0.27 7.64
CA GLY A 268 -11.07 1.62 8.07
C GLY A 268 -12.32 1.67 8.95
N GLY A 269 -12.75 0.53 9.51
CA GLY A 269 -13.77 0.47 10.57
C GLY A 269 -15.12 1.09 10.21
N ASN A 270 -15.76 1.72 11.21
CA ASN A 270 -17.08 2.32 11.09
C ASN A 270 -17.12 3.57 10.18
N ASP A 271 -15.98 4.19 9.87
CA ASP A 271 -15.89 5.31 8.95
C ASP A 271 -16.01 4.87 7.48
N MET A 272 -15.71 3.59 7.18
CA MET A 272 -15.90 3.01 5.84
C MET A 272 -17.31 2.42 5.61
N VAL A 273 -18.18 2.42 6.63
CA VAL A 273 -19.58 2.00 6.49
C VAL A 273 -20.37 3.07 5.74
N LEU A 274 -21.08 2.68 4.68
CA LEU A 274 -21.96 3.59 3.94
C LEU A 274 -23.26 3.79 4.74
N LYS A 275 -23.51 5.01 5.19
CA LYS A 275 -24.65 5.35 6.06
C LYS A 275 -25.67 6.18 5.29
N PHE A 276 -26.85 5.64 5.00
CA PHE A 276 -27.89 6.33 4.23
C PHE A 276 -28.90 7.01 5.15
N GLY A 277 -28.92 8.34 5.13
CA GLY A 277 -29.79 9.16 5.97
C GLY A 277 -31.24 9.24 5.47
N ARG A 278 -32.14 9.76 6.31
CA ARG A 278 -33.53 10.04 5.91
C ARG A 278 -33.53 11.16 4.88
N GLY A 279 -34.21 10.96 3.74
CA GLY A 279 -34.24 11.94 2.66
C GLY A 279 -33.03 11.87 1.72
N GLU A 280 -32.10 10.94 1.93
CA GLU A 280 -30.92 10.80 1.07
C GLU A 280 -31.23 9.92 -0.15
N TRP A 281 -31.24 10.49 -1.36
CA TRP A 281 -31.18 9.69 -2.59
C TRP A 281 -29.73 9.34 -2.92
N TRP A 282 -29.47 8.10 -3.30
CA TRP A 282 -28.16 7.62 -3.73
C TRP A 282 -28.27 6.59 -4.84
N LYS A 283 -27.33 6.62 -5.78
CA LYS A 283 -27.20 5.61 -6.83
C LYS A 283 -25.75 5.42 -7.25
N LYS A 284 -25.31 4.17 -7.42
CA LYS A 284 -23.96 3.83 -7.89
C LYS A 284 -23.95 2.58 -8.77
N VAL A 285 -23.10 2.59 -9.80
CA VAL A 285 -22.76 1.43 -10.63
C VAL A 285 -21.49 0.80 -10.05
N LEU A 286 -21.53 -0.51 -9.85
CA LEU A 286 -20.47 -1.32 -9.27
C LEU A 286 -19.95 -2.31 -10.32
N GLY A 287 -18.75 -2.06 -10.84
CA GLY A 287 -18.21 -2.75 -12.01
C GLY A 287 -18.39 -1.94 -13.32
N PRO A 288 -18.29 -2.59 -14.50
CA PRO A 288 -18.11 -4.03 -14.67
C PRO A 288 -16.74 -4.57 -14.29
N ILE A 289 -16.77 -5.77 -13.71
CA ILE A 289 -15.62 -6.66 -13.67
C ILE A 289 -15.74 -7.71 -14.79
N PHE A 290 -14.63 -8.36 -15.11
CA PHE A 290 -14.60 -9.47 -16.06
C PHE A 290 -14.17 -10.76 -15.35
N ILE A 291 -14.95 -11.83 -15.51
CA ILE A 291 -14.60 -13.18 -15.08
C ILE A 291 -13.95 -13.88 -16.26
N TYR A 292 -12.63 -14.00 -16.22
CA TYR A 292 -11.81 -14.55 -17.29
C TYR A 292 -11.43 -15.99 -17.01
N LEU A 293 -11.51 -16.82 -18.05
CA LEU A 293 -11.20 -18.24 -18.03
C LEU A 293 -10.13 -18.52 -19.08
N ASN A 294 -9.12 -19.30 -18.74
CA ASN A 294 -8.12 -19.77 -19.70
C ASN A 294 -7.71 -21.22 -19.43
N THR A 295 -7.12 -21.84 -20.44
CA THR A 295 -6.59 -23.20 -20.39
C THR A 295 -5.20 -23.27 -21.02
N VAL A 296 -4.41 -24.28 -20.67
CA VAL A 296 -3.12 -24.60 -21.31
C VAL A 296 -3.09 -26.09 -21.70
N PRO A 297 -2.51 -26.45 -22.86
CA PRO A 297 -2.57 -27.82 -23.37
C PRO A 297 -1.75 -28.82 -22.53
N ASN A 298 -0.83 -28.36 -21.68
CA ASN A 298 0.03 -29.22 -20.88
C ASN A 298 0.14 -28.71 -19.43
N ARG A 299 0.12 -29.63 -18.46
CA ARG A 299 0.35 -29.32 -17.03
C ARG A 299 1.72 -28.69 -16.73
N LYS A 300 2.71 -28.87 -17.60
CA LYS A 300 4.01 -28.19 -17.47
C LYS A 300 3.90 -26.66 -17.65
N ASP A 301 2.86 -26.21 -18.33
CA ASP A 301 2.67 -24.82 -18.72
C ASP A 301 1.69 -24.06 -17.81
N LEU A 302 1.34 -24.62 -16.64
CA LEU A 302 0.39 -24.02 -15.67
C LEU A 302 0.76 -22.57 -15.27
N HIS A 303 2.06 -22.24 -15.27
CA HIS A 303 2.54 -20.88 -15.02
C HIS A 303 1.99 -19.87 -16.05
N MET A 304 1.82 -20.27 -17.31
CA MET A 304 1.28 -19.42 -18.39
C MET A 304 -0.19 -19.03 -18.15
N LEU A 305 -0.96 -19.78 -17.36
CA LEU A 305 -2.35 -19.39 -17.02
C LEU A 305 -2.37 -18.03 -16.32
N TRP A 306 -1.40 -17.77 -15.44
CA TRP A 306 -1.27 -16.50 -14.73
C TRP A 306 -0.77 -15.37 -15.64
N ASP A 307 0.27 -15.61 -16.45
CA ASP A 307 0.78 -14.60 -17.38
C ASP A 307 -0.26 -14.21 -18.44
N ASN A 308 -1.04 -15.17 -18.93
CA ASN A 308 -2.19 -14.91 -19.80
C ASN A 308 -3.28 -14.10 -19.09
N ALA A 309 -3.51 -14.31 -17.79
CA ALA A 309 -4.46 -13.50 -17.01
C ALA A 309 -3.99 -12.05 -16.82
N LYS A 310 -2.69 -11.82 -16.57
CA LYS A 310 -2.06 -10.48 -16.54
C LYS A 310 -2.16 -9.77 -17.90
N ASN A 311 -1.98 -10.51 -19.01
CA ASN A 311 -2.15 -10.00 -20.36
C ASN A 311 -3.62 -9.64 -20.70
N GLN A 312 -4.58 -10.47 -20.27
CA GLN A 312 -6.00 -10.16 -20.41
C GLN A 312 -6.39 -8.93 -19.58
N MET A 313 -5.96 -8.85 -18.32
CA MET A 313 -6.18 -7.69 -17.46
C MET A 313 -5.67 -6.40 -18.13
N SER A 314 -4.44 -6.43 -18.66
CA SER A 314 -3.85 -5.33 -19.40
C SER A 314 -4.62 -4.95 -20.68
N THR A 315 -5.43 -5.86 -21.21
CA THR A 315 -6.32 -5.62 -22.36
C THR A 315 -7.65 -5.00 -21.92
N GLU A 316 -8.25 -5.49 -20.83
CA GLU A 316 -9.47 -4.91 -20.26
C GLU A 316 -9.26 -3.49 -19.72
N VAL A 317 -8.12 -3.20 -19.08
CA VAL A 317 -7.76 -1.82 -18.68
C VAL A 317 -7.67 -0.88 -19.89
N LYS A 318 -7.17 -1.34 -21.05
CA LYS A 318 -7.10 -0.53 -22.28
C LYS A 318 -8.46 -0.31 -22.94
N LYS A 319 -9.41 -1.24 -22.76
CA LYS A 319 -10.79 -1.11 -23.22
C LYS A 319 -11.65 -0.23 -22.30
N TRP A 320 -11.18 0.08 -21.09
CA TRP A 320 -11.97 0.86 -20.14
C TRP A 320 -12.09 2.33 -20.55
N PRO A 321 -13.28 2.95 -20.46
CA PRO A 321 -14.58 2.34 -20.14
C PRO A 321 -15.19 1.69 -21.40
N TYR A 322 -15.85 0.54 -21.19
CA TYR A 322 -16.47 -0.22 -22.27
C TYR A 322 -17.58 0.55 -22.99
N ASP A 323 -17.80 0.21 -24.27
CA ASP A 323 -18.79 0.80 -25.18
C ASP A 323 -20.04 -0.08 -25.38
N PHE A 324 -19.96 -1.36 -25.05
CA PHE A 324 -21.02 -2.36 -25.26
C PHE A 324 -22.13 -2.39 -24.19
N LEU A 325 -22.05 -1.59 -23.12
CA LEU A 325 -23.07 -1.60 -22.05
C LEU A 325 -24.33 -0.86 -22.47
N ALA A 326 -25.49 -1.49 -22.29
CA ALA A 326 -26.78 -0.87 -22.59
C ALA A 326 -27.33 0.03 -21.47
N SER A 327 -26.80 -0.03 -20.24
CA SER A 327 -27.30 0.79 -19.14
C SER A 327 -26.87 2.26 -19.24
N LYS A 328 -27.86 3.15 -19.29
CA LYS A 328 -27.69 4.62 -19.23
C LYS A 328 -27.03 5.13 -17.95
N ASP A 329 -27.01 4.33 -16.88
CA ASP A 329 -26.36 4.70 -15.61
C ASP A 329 -24.83 4.52 -15.68
N PHE A 330 -24.34 3.73 -16.65
CA PHE A 330 -22.91 3.63 -16.96
C PHE A 330 -22.53 4.68 -18.01
N GLN A 331 -21.65 5.62 -17.64
CA GLN A 331 -21.12 6.59 -18.60
C GLN A 331 -20.09 5.92 -19.53
N SER A 332 -20.32 5.98 -20.84
CA SER A 332 -19.35 5.57 -21.86
C SER A 332 -18.14 6.51 -21.90
N ALA A 333 -17.08 6.14 -22.63
CA ALA A 333 -15.91 7.01 -22.86
C ALA A 333 -16.30 8.39 -23.41
N SER A 334 -17.37 8.44 -24.22
CA SER A 334 -17.88 9.68 -24.82
C SER A 334 -18.54 10.65 -23.84
N GLN A 335 -18.89 10.20 -22.62
CA GLN A 335 -19.61 10.98 -21.62
C GLN A 335 -18.71 11.44 -20.47
N ARG A 336 -17.43 11.04 -20.49
CA ARG A 336 -16.42 11.30 -19.47
C ARG A 336 -15.44 12.39 -19.91
N GLY A 337 -14.74 12.98 -18.95
CA GLY A 337 -13.64 13.92 -19.18
C GLY A 337 -12.28 13.34 -18.77
N ALA A 338 -11.27 14.19 -18.74
CA ALA A 338 -9.94 13.87 -18.21
C ALA A 338 -9.33 15.08 -17.48
N VAL A 339 -8.42 14.81 -16.55
CA VAL A 339 -7.62 15.84 -15.88
C VAL A 339 -6.14 15.54 -16.04
N THR A 340 -5.36 16.53 -16.44
CA THR A 340 -3.89 16.48 -16.47
C THR A 340 -3.31 17.65 -15.66
N GLY A 341 -2.04 17.51 -15.31
CA GLY A 341 -1.29 18.58 -14.66
C GLY A 341 0.08 18.10 -14.22
N ARG A 342 0.71 18.88 -13.36
CA ARG A 342 1.98 18.58 -12.72
C ARG A 342 1.90 18.96 -11.26
N LEU A 343 2.25 18.06 -10.35
CA LEU A 343 2.41 18.37 -8.94
C LEU A 343 3.88 18.64 -8.64
N LEU A 344 4.14 19.77 -7.98
CA LEU A 344 5.43 20.17 -7.44
C LEU A 344 5.32 20.29 -5.92
N VAL A 345 6.43 20.07 -5.22
CA VAL A 345 6.54 20.32 -3.77
C VAL A 345 7.47 21.51 -3.53
N LEU A 346 7.05 22.43 -2.67
CA LEU A 346 7.88 23.51 -2.13
C LEU A 346 7.97 23.35 -0.62
N ASP A 347 9.03 22.69 -0.17
CA ASP A 347 9.37 22.59 1.25
C ASP A 347 10.58 23.50 1.50
N ARG A 348 10.35 24.64 2.16
CA ARG A 348 11.40 25.67 2.33
C ARG A 348 12.63 25.17 3.08
N PHE A 349 12.50 24.11 3.88
CA PHE A 349 13.55 23.57 4.73
C PHE A 349 14.26 22.36 4.11
N ILE A 350 13.57 21.54 3.31
CA ILE A 350 14.17 20.42 2.57
C ILE A 350 14.75 20.87 1.22
N THR A 351 14.04 21.72 0.48
CA THR A 351 14.38 22.05 -0.93
C THR A 351 15.07 23.40 -1.09
N GLY A 352 15.42 24.07 0.01
CA GLY A 352 16.05 25.40 0.00
C GLY A 352 15.18 26.46 -0.69
N GLY A 353 13.85 26.34 -0.57
CA GLY A 353 12.89 27.25 -1.20
C GLY A 353 12.70 27.06 -2.71
N ARG A 354 13.19 25.96 -3.30
CA ARG A 354 12.99 25.62 -4.72
C ARG A 354 11.84 24.62 -4.88
N SER A 355 10.96 24.81 -5.86
CA SER A 355 9.96 23.80 -6.17
C SER A 355 10.62 22.58 -6.85
N VAL A 356 10.36 21.39 -6.31
CA VAL A 356 10.84 20.11 -6.86
C VAL A 356 9.67 19.29 -7.41
N PRO A 357 9.88 18.39 -8.39
CA PRO A 357 8.84 17.45 -8.81
C PRO A 357 8.30 16.62 -7.64
N ALA A 358 6.98 16.54 -7.50
CA ALA A 358 6.35 15.57 -6.60
C ALA A 358 6.44 14.18 -7.26
N LYS A 359 7.55 13.48 -7.05
CA LYS A 359 7.79 12.14 -7.61
C LYS A 359 6.90 11.11 -6.93
N ARG A 360 6.35 10.17 -7.71
CA ARG A 360 5.62 9.00 -7.19
C ARG A 360 4.46 9.33 -6.25
N ALA A 361 3.93 10.55 -6.39
CA ALA A 361 2.81 11.05 -5.62
C ALA A 361 1.52 10.39 -6.10
N TYR A 362 0.70 9.92 -5.17
CA TYR A 362 -0.65 9.49 -5.49
C TYR A 362 -1.51 10.73 -5.61
N VAL A 363 -2.06 10.97 -6.81
CA VAL A 363 -2.92 12.11 -7.14
C VAL A 363 -4.28 11.58 -7.57
N GLY A 364 -5.37 12.14 -7.05
CA GLY A 364 -6.70 11.68 -7.37
C GLY A 364 -7.81 12.72 -7.27
N LEU A 365 -8.91 12.44 -7.94
CA LEU A 365 -10.16 13.18 -7.89
C LEU A 365 -11.13 12.43 -6.98
N ALA A 366 -11.69 13.15 -6.02
CA ALA A 366 -12.77 12.69 -5.15
C ALA A 366 -13.79 13.83 -4.97
N PRO A 367 -15.01 13.56 -4.46
CA PRO A 367 -15.99 14.61 -4.22
C PRO A 367 -15.44 15.69 -3.29
N PRO A 368 -15.91 16.95 -3.41
CA PRO A 368 -15.42 18.05 -2.59
C PRO A 368 -15.55 17.79 -1.09
N GLY A 369 -14.50 18.15 -0.35
CA GLY A 369 -14.41 17.94 1.10
C GLY A 369 -13.07 18.38 1.68
N ASP A 370 -12.83 18.05 2.94
CA ASP A 370 -11.65 18.48 3.70
C ASP A 370 -10.34 17.84 3.22
N ILE A 371 -9.21 18.39 3.64
CA ILE A 371 -7.88 17.83 3.37
C ILE A 371 -7.82 16.37 3.85
N GLY A 372 -7.30 15.48 3.00
CA GLY A 372 -7.24 14.04 3.28
C GLY A 372 -8.59 13.32 3.32
N SER A 373 -9.73 13.94 2.96
CA SER A 373 -11.06 13.31 2.98
C SER A 373 -11.20 12.13 2.01
N TRP A 374 -10.41 12.09 0.93
CA TRP A 374 -10.52 11.07 -0.11
C TRP A 374 -10.31 9.63 0.38
N GLN A 375 -9.48 9.41 1.41
CA GLN A 375 -9.36 8.08 2.04
C GLN A 375 -10.62 7.64 2.80
N ARG A 376 -11.55 8.58 3.06
CA ARG A 376 -12.82 8.37 3.77
C ARG A 376 -14.05 8.39 2.85
N GLU A 377 -13.88 8.66 1.56
CA GLU A 377 -14.97 8.62 0.60
C GLU A 377 -15.46 7.19 0.37
N ASN A 378 -16.76 6.97 0.58
CA ASN A 378 -17.36 5.64 0.50
C ASN A 378 -18.69 5.57 -0.30
N LYS A 379 -19.28 6.69 -0.71
CA LYS A 379 -20.57 6.74 -1.42
C LYS A 379 -20.45 7.01 -2.92
N LYS A 380 -19.53 7.85 -3.37
CA LYS A 380 -19.42 8.33 -4.76
C LYS A 380 -18.24 7.66 -5.48
N TYR A 381 -17.90 8.18 -6.66
CA TYR A 381 -16.78 7.72 -7.46
C TYR A 381 -15.49 8.48 -7.12
N GLN A 382 -14.37 7.80 -7.30
CA GLN A 382 -13.03 8.36 -7.12
C GLN A 382 -12.13 7.90 -8.27
N PHE A 383 -11.10 8.69 -8.59
CA PHE A 383 -10.17 8.39 -9.69
C PHE A 383 -8.76 8.74 -9.22
N TRP A 384 -7.75 7.91 -9.48
CA TRP A 384 -6.39 8.17 -9.00
C TRP A 384 -5.32 7.61 -9.93
N THR A 385 -4.14 8.20 -9.85
CA THR A 385 -2.94 7.82 -10.60
C THR A 385 -1.68 8.16 -9.79
N GLU A 386 -0.52 7.69 -10.24
CA GLU A 386 0.79 8.04 -9.68
C GLU A 386 1.46 9.07 -10.61
N THR A 387 2.10 10.11 -10.04
CA THR A 387 2.91 11.03 -10.83
C THR A 387 4.19 10.35 -11.35
N ASN A 388 4.65 10.77 -12.52
CA ASN A 388 5.96 10.35 -13.01
C ASN A 388 7.11 11.09 -12.31
N GLU A 389 8.36 10.73 -12.64
CA GLU A 389 9.61 11.36 -12.14
C GLU A 389 9.69 12.89 -12.29
N LYS A 390 8.84 13.50 -13.13
CA LYS A 390 8.77 14.95 -13.35
C LYS A 390 7.55 15.60 -12.69
N GLY A 391 6.77 14.85 -11.90
CA GLY A 391 5.57 15.32 -11.20
C GLY A 391 4.31 15.34 -12.07
N HIS A 392 4.37 14.94 -13.34
CA HIS A 392 3.19 14.98 -14.22
C HIS A 392 2.24 13.81 -13.93
N PHE A 393 0.94 14.10 -13.95
CA PHE A 393 -0.14 13.12 -13.82
C PHE A 393 -1.16 13.25 -14.96
N SER A 394 -1.90 12.17 -15.20
CA SER A 394 -3.03 12.12 -16.13
C SER A 394 -4.09 11.16 -15.59
N ILE A 395 -5.29 11.67 -15.35
CA ILE A 395 -6.45 10.93 -14.89
C ILE A 395 -7.50 10.96 -16.02
N PRO A 396 -7.50 9.97 -16.92
CA PRO A 396 -8.48 9.88 -18.00
C PRO A 396 -9.80 9.29 -17.52
N ASN A 397 -10.83 9.35 -18.38
CA ASN A 397 -12.11 8.64 -18.21
C ASN A 397 -12.88 8.99 -16.92
N VAL A 398 -12.74 10.23 -16.44
CA VAL A 398 -13.41 10.73 -15.23
C VAL A 398 -14.89 10.94 -15.50
N ILE A 399 -15.75 10.41 -14.63
CA ILE A 399 -17.21 10.62 -14.68
C ILE A 399 -17.54 12.11 -14.58
N ALA A 400 -18.52 12.58 -15.35
CA ALA A 400 -18.93 13.97 -15.30
C ALA A 400 -19.49 14.34 -13.90
N GLY A 401 -18.99 15.44 -13.32
CA GLY A 401 -19.30 15.85 -11.94
C GLY A 401 -18.27 16.81 -11.36
N LYS A 402 -18.49 17.23 -10.11
CA LYS A 402 -17.61 18.16 -9.38
C LYS A 402 -16.70 17.40 -8.42
N TYR A 403 -15.42 17.77 -8.41
CA TYR A 403 -14.36 17.10 -7.65
C TYR A 403 -13.39 18.12 -7.04
N ASN A 404 -12.72 17.76 -5.94
CA ASN A 404 -11.41 18.35 -5.61
C ASN A 404 -10.31 17.37 -6.04
N LEU A 405 -9.14 17.90 -6.39
CA LEU A 405 -7.93 17.10 -6.56
C LEU A 405 -7.22 16.97 -5.22
N TYR A 406 -6.94 15.73 -4.82
CA TYR A 406 -6.22 15.34 -3.62
C TYR A 406 -4.88 14.73 -4.02
N ALA A 407 -3.87 14.87 -3.16
CA ALA A 407 -2.65 14.10 -3.32
C ALA A 407 -1.92 13.84 -1.99
N TRP A 408 -0.99 12.90 -2.01
CA TRP A 408 0.10 12.80 -1.05
C TRP A 408 1.39 12.42 -1.76
N VAL A 409 2.53 12.86 -1.23
CA VAL A 409 3.83 12.72 -1.89
C VAL A 409 4.76 11.92 -0.96
N PRO A 410 5.30 10.77 -1.39
CA PRO A 410 6.30 10.04 -0.62
C PRO A 410 7.46 10.95 -0.19
N GLY A 411 7.86 10.87 1.09
CA GLY A 411 8.92 11.71 1.64
C GLY A 411 8.50 13.12 2.04
N PHE A 412 7.21 13.47 1.96
CA PHE A 412 6.67 14.73 2.48
C PHE A 412 5.41 14.49 3.32
N ILE A 413 5.37 15.11 4.50
CA ILE A 413 4.24 15.00 5.42
C ILE A 413 2.94 15.58 4.87
N GLY A 414 1.80 15.00 5.27
CA GLY A 414 0.46 15.56 5.09
C GLY A 414 -0.33 15.07 3.87
N ASP A 415 -1.40 15.79 3.57
CA ASP A 415 -2.26 15.63 2.39
C ASP A 415 -2.34 16.98 1.67
N PHE A 416 -2.22 16.95 0.34
CA PHE A 416 -2.55 18.06 -0.55
C PHE A 416 -4.04 18.02 -0.92
N ARG A 417 -4.66 19.20 -1.03
CA ARG A 417 -5.95 19.39 -1.69
C ARG A 417 -5.91 20.68 -2.50
N ASN A 418 -6.18 20.59 -3.80
CA ASN A 418 -6.39 21.79 -4.62
C ASN A 418 -7.62 22.56 -4.13
N SER A 419 -7.50 23.87 -3.92
CA SER A 419 -8.58 24.71 -3.42
C SER A 419 -9.75 24.84 -4.41
N GLU A 420 -9.44 24.82 -5.70
CA GLU A 420 -10.45 24.91 -6.76
C GLU A 420 -11.24 23.60 -6.91
N ILE A 421 -12.55 23.74 -7.07
CA ILE A 421 -13.44 22.64 -7.45
C ILE A 421 -13.37 22.49 -8.97
N ILE A 422 -12.97 21.30 -9.41
CA ILE A 422 -12.85 20.92 -10.81
C ILE A 422 -14.21 20.40 -11.27
N ASP A 423 -14.83 21.08 -12.25
CA ASP A 423 -16.10 20.69 -12.84
C ASP A 423 -15.87 19.91 -14.14
N ILE A 424 -16.02 18.59 -14.08
CA ILE A 424 -15.77 17.67 -15.19
C ILE A 424 -17.02 17.54 -16.04
N ALA A 425 -16.91 17.95 -17.31
CA ALA A 425 -17.93 17.75 -18.32
C ALA A 425 -17.51 16.69 -19.35
N SER A 426 -18.51 16.16 -20.06
CA SER A 426 -18.34 15.19 -21.14
C SER A 426 -17.35 15.67 -22.22
N ARG A 427 -16.37 14.84 -22.55
CA ARG A 427 -15.28 15.08 -23.52
C ARG A 427 -14.37 16.28 -23.21
N VAL A 428 -14.42 16.84 -22.01
CA VAL A 428 -13.54 17.95 -21.61
C VAL A 428 -12.26 17.40 -20.98
N ASN A 429 -11.11 17.84 -21.51
CA ASN A 429 -9.80 17.60 -20.94
C ASN A 429 -9.32 18.88 -20.23
N ILE A 430 -9.24 18.84 -18.90
CA ILE A 430 -8.79 19.98 -18.08
C ILE A 430 -7.31 19.81 -17.78
N ASN A 431 -6.49 20.77 -18.19
CA ASN A 431 -5.10 20.87 -17.77
C ASN A 431 -5.00 21.88 -16.62
N LEU A 432 -4.61 21.43 -15.44
CA LEU A 432 -4.45 22.25 -14.24
C LEU A 432 -3.11 23.00 -14.20
N GLY A 433 -2.21 22.74 -15.16
CA GLY A 433 -0.86 23.32 -15.17
C GLY A 433 0.01 22.76 -14.05
N ASP A 434 0.89 23.61 -13.52
CA ASP A 434 1.76 23.28 -12.39
C ASP A 434 1.04 23.67 -11.07
N LEU A 435 0.76 22.66 -10.25
CA LEU A 435 0.17 22.76 -8.92
C LEU A 435 1.28 22.68 -7.87
N LEU A 436 1.21 23.54 -6.86
CA LEU A 436 2.21 23.63 -5.80
C LEU A 436 1.67 23.06 -4.49
N TYR A 437 2.34 22.05 -3.97
CA TYR A 437 2.14 21.57 -2.61
C TYR A 437 3.19 22.21 -1.68
N GLU A 438 2.74 22.99 -0.70
CA GLU A 438 3.56 23.36 0.46
C GLU A 438 3.21 22.39 1.60
N PRO A 439 4.11 21.46 1.99
CA PRO A 439 3.87 20.57 3.12
C PRO A 439 3.68 21.37 4.41
N PRO A 440 2.85 20.92 5.38
CA PRO A 440 2.54 21.64 6.61
C PRO A 440 3.71 21.59 7.63
N ARG A 441 4.83 22.21 7.27
CA ARG A 441 6.08 22.26 8.03
C ARG A 441 6.37 23.71 8.44
N ASP A 442 6.24 24.02 9.73
CA ASP A 442 6.45 25.38 10.24
C ASP A 442 7.92 25.75 10.52
N GLY A 443 8.85 24.78 10.45
CA GLY A 443 10.25 24.97 10.83
C GLY A 443 11.18 23.87 10.30
N PRO A 444 12.51 24.03 10.46
CA PRO A 444 13.48 23.01 10.07
C PRO A 444 13.30 21.73 10.91
N THR A 445 13.54 20.59 10.29
CA THR A 445 13.65 19.30 10.98
C THR A 445 14.85 19.34 11.94
N LEU A 446 14.64 18.95 13.20
CA LEU A 446 15.75 18.72 14.14
C LEU A 446 16.09 17.23 14.25
N TRP A 447 15.07 16.39 14.12
CA TRP A 447 15.18 14.94 13.94
C TRP A 447 13.91 14.42 13.25
N GLU A 448 14.04 13.31 12.53
CA GLU A 448 12.92 12.61 11.90
C GLU A 448 13.04 11.11 12.19
N ILE A 449 11.99 10.53 12.76
CA ILE A 449 11.84 9.07 12.84
C ILE A 449 11.04 8.61 11.62
N GLY A 450 11.78 8.07 10.66
CA GLY A 450 11.28 7.38 9.47
C GLY A 450 10.68 8.27 8.37
N VAL A 451 10.65 7.75 7.14
CA VAL A 451 10.23 8.47 5.93
C VAL A 451 8.71 8.64 5.88
N PRO A 452 8.16 9.86 5.70
CA PRO A 452 6.72 10.06 5.55
C PRO A 452 6.24 9.67 4.14
N ASP A 453 6.26 8.38 3.83
CA ASP A 453 5.79 7.78 2.59
C ASP A 453 4.51 6.93 2.76
N ARG A 454 3.98 6.92 3.98
CA ARG A 454 2.81 6.14 4.42
C ARG A 454 3.04 4.63 4.44
N THR A 455 4.27 4.13 4.39
CA THR A 455 4.57 2.74 4.76
C THR A 455 5.28 2.68 6.13
N ALA A 456 5.26 1.50 6.76
CA ALA A 456 6.04 1.21 7.96
C ALA A 456 7.31 0.41 7.61
N ALA A 457 7.87 0.65 6.42
CA ALA A 457 8.86 -0.22 5.80
C ALA A 457 10.25 -0.20 6.48
N GLU A 458 10.55 0.82 7.27
CA GLU A 458 11.86 0.92 7.95
C GLU A 458 11.83 0.43 9.40
N PHE A 459 10.65 0.11 9.94
CA PHE A 459 10.47 -0.20 11.36
C PHE A 459 10.73 -1.67 11.67
N PHE A 460 11.33 -1.92 12.83
CA PHE A 460 11.66 -3.27 13.29
C PHE A 460 10.40 -4.08 13.63
N ILE A 461 10.25 -5.25 13.02
CA ILE A 461 9.24 -6.24 13.41
C ILE A 461 9.97 -7.49 13.90
N PRO A 462 9.71 -7.96 15.13
CA PRO A 462 10.41 -9.10 15.70
C PRO A 462 10.09 -10.39 14.95
N ASP A 463 10.98 -11.38 15.09
CA ASP A 463 10.75 -12.71 14.54
C ASP A 463 9.51 -13.36 15.17
N PRO A 464 8.68 -14.04 14.37
CA PRO A 464 7.51 -14.75 14.89
C PRO A 464 7.96 -15.92 15.75
N ASN A 465 7.12 -16.33 16.71
CA ASN A 465 7.33 -17.60 17.41
C ASN A 465 7.34 -18.74 16.36
N PRO A 466 8.40 -19.58 16.31
CA PRO A 466 8.51 -20.68 15.34
C PRO A 466 7.32 -21.65 15.30
N LYS A 467 6.53 -21.73 16.38
CA LYS A 467 5.28 -22.50 16.45
C LYS A 467 4.21 -22.04 15.46
N TYR A 468 4.18 -20.75 15.12
CA TYR A 468 3.17 -20.14 14.25
C TYR A 468 3.74 -19.77 12.87
N LEU A 469 4.97 -20.19 12.56
CA LEU A 469 5.73 -19.80 11.39
C LEU A 469 5.00 -20.11 10.05
N ASN A 470 4.48 -19.09 9.37
CA ASN A 470 3.84 -19.26 8.06
C ASN A 470 4.88 -19.22 6.93
N LYS A 471 5.21 -20.41 6.40
CA LYS A 471 6.18 -20.60 5.32
C LYS A 471 5.81 -19.87 4.02
N PHE A 472 4.52 -19.71 3.71
CA PHE A 472 4.05 -19.00 2.51
C PHE A 472 4.44 -17.53 2.50
N LEU A 473 4.57 -16.90 3.67
CA LEU A 473 5.05 -15.54 3.81
C LEU A 473 6.57 -15.43 4.00
N LEU A 474 7.34 -16.52 4.04
CA LEU A 474 8.79 -16.47 4.36
C LEU A 474 9.71 -16.78 3.18
N ILE A 475 9.15 -17.14 2.02
CA ILE A 475 9.90 -17.62 0.86
C ILE A 475 10.66 -16.48 0.13
N TYR A 476 10.45 -15.21 0.48
CA TYR A 476 10.94 -14.07 -0.29
C TYR A 476 12.05 -13.20 0.33
N GLY A 477 12.55 -13.50 1.54
CA GLY A 477 13.78 -12.86 2.01
C GLY A 477 14.13 -13.05 3.49
N PRO A 478 15.39 -13.39 3.84
CA PRO A 478 15.89 -13.35 5.20
C PRO A 478 16.71 -12.08 5.45
N ASN A 479 16.12 -11.08 6.12
CA ASN A 479 16.89 -10.00 6.76
C ASN A 479 16.82 -10.16 8.28
N SER A 480 17.60 -11.11 8.79
CA SER A 480 17.86 -11.25 10.22
C SER A 480 18.73 -10.08 10.71
N VAL A 481 18.09 -9.02 11.20
CA VAL A 481 18.76 -7.96 11.98
C VAL A 481 18.58 -8.27 13.46
N THR A 482 19.64 -8.81 14.08
CA THR A 482 19.66 -9.21 15.49
C THR A 482 20.07 -8.05 16.39
N VAL A 483 19.13 -7.38 17.06
CA VAL A 483 19.40 -6.48 18.21
C VAL A 483 18.32 -6.66 19.31
N PHE A 484 18.66 -6.26 20.53
CA PHE A 484 18.08 -6.70 21.81
C PHE A 484 16.70 -6.12 22.17
N LEU A 485 15.95 -6.90 22.95
CA LEU A 485 14.87 -6.42 23.82
C LEU A 485 15.45 -5.44 24.87
N LEU A 486 15.26 -4.14 24.66
CA LEU A 486 15.54 -3.09 25.62
C LEU A 486 14.36 -2.12 25.70
N THR A 487 14.07 -1.62 26.90
CA THR A 487 13.38 -0.35 27.08
C THR A 487 14.25 0.74 26.43
N ALA A 488 13.90 1.15 25.21
CA ALA A 488 14.72 2.06 24.44
C ALA A 488 14.76 3.45 25.09
N THR A 489 15.93 3.79 25.63
CA THR A 489 16.38 5.14 25.99
C THR A 489 17.56 5.50 25.09
N GLU A 490 17.27 5.86 23.84
CA GLU A 490 18.27 6.19 22.83
C GLU A 490 18.61 7.69 22.87
N PRO A 491 19.88 8.09 23.10
CA PRO A 491 20.36 9.45 22.88
C PRO A 491 20.50 9.74 21.38
N ILE A 492 19.81 10.75 20.86
CA ILE A 492 19.93 11.10 19.42
C ILE A 492 21.38 11.46 19.06
N GLY A 493 21.97 10.64 18.20
CA GLY A 493 23.37 10.72 17.77
C GLY A 493 23.84 9.51 16.96
N ARG A 494 23.10 8.39 16.98
CA ARG A 494 23.32 7.22 16.11
C ARG A 494 22.20 7.08 15.07
N ASN A 495 22.57 7.07 13.79
CA ASN A 495 21.65 6.86 12.67
C ASN A 495 21.27 5.37 12.52
N GLN A 496 20.35 4.84 13.35
CA GLN A 496 19.76 3.51 13.13
C GLN A 496 18.25 3.51 13.38
N SER A 497 17.46 3.67 12.31
CA SER A 497 16.00 3.50 12.34
C SER A 497 15.57 2.05 12.64
N SER A 498 16.46 1.09 12.40
CA SER A 498 16.28 -0.35 12.61
C SER A 498 16.12 -0.79 14.07
N GLU A 499 16.30 0.11 15.04
CA GLU A 499 16.16 -0.18 16.48
C GLU A 499 14.81 0.32 17.05
N LEU A 500 13.95 0.93 16.21
CA LEU A 500 12.63 1.42 16.60
C LEU A 500 11.51 0.44 16.24
N PHE A 501 10.80 -0.02 17.28
CA PHE A 501 9.75 -1.03 17.18
C PHE A 501 8.55 -0.59 16.34
N PHE A 502 8.18 -1.43 15.38
CA PHE A 502 6.79 -1.57 14.95
C PHE A 502 5.93 -1.94 16.16
N PRO A 503 4.70 -1.42 16.29
CA PRO A 503 3.89 -1.66 17.48
C PRO A 503 3.35 -3.09 17.46
N LEU A 504 4.07 -3.97 18.14
CA LEU A 504 3.59 -5.30 18.48
C LEU A 504 2.33 -5.14 19.33
N ALA A 505 1.27 -5.88 18.99
CA ALA A 505 0.05 -5.92 19.79
C ALA A 505 0.27 -6.78 21.04
N THR A 506 1.12 -6.32 21.96
CA THR A 506 1.41 -6.96 23.24
C THR A 506 0.91 -6.12 24.41
N MET A 507 0.58 -6.81 25.50
CA MET A 507 -0.37 -6.32 26.51
C MET A 507 0.25 -5.33 27.53
N GLU A 508 1.44 -4.81 27.25
CA GLU A 508 2.24 -4.02 28.18
C GLU A 508 2.46 -2.59 27.71
N ARG A 509 2.74 -1.74 28.69
CA ARG A 509 2.89 -0.30 28.59
C ARG A 509 4.07 0.04 27.67
N LEU A 510 3.80 0.28 26.39
CA LEU A 510 4.83 0.68 25.43
C LEU A 510 5.36 2.06 25.83
N GLU A 511 6.54 2.07 26.45
CA GLU A 511 7.28 3.25 26.88
C GLU A 511 8.43 3.51 25.90
N LEU A 512 8.10 4.18 24.81
CA LEU A 512 9.11 4.79 23.95
C LEU A 512 9.67 6.01 24.69
N VAL A 513 10.94 5.99 25.07
CA VAL A 513 11.65 7.07 25.76
C VAL A 513 12.71 7.66 24.83
N ASP A 514 12.29 8.62 24.03
CA ASP A 514 13.11 9.31 23.04
C ASP A 514 13.97 10.39 23.74
N ALA A 515 15.28 10.17 23.88
CA ALA A 515 16.18 10.97 24.70
C ALA A 515 17.06 11.89 23.84
N THR A 516 17.01 13.20 24.09
CA THR A 516 17.60 14.20 23.18
C THR A 516 18.42 15.27 23.91
N GLU A 517 19.74 15.28 23.71
CA GLU A 517 20.58 16.43 24.07
C GLU A 517 20.40 17.54 23.03
N PHE A 518 19.62 18.57 23.37
CA PHE A 518 19.53 19.80 22.57
C PHE A 518 19.56 21.03 23.47
N VAL A 519 20.23 22.08 22.98
CA VAL A 519 20.24 23.39 23.63
C VAL A 519 18.94 24.11 23.30
N ALA A 520 17.97 24.12 24.21
CA ALA A 520 16.72 24.84 24.01
C ALA A 520 16.91 26.35 24.30
N ALA A 521 16.55 27.20 23.33
CA ALA A 521 16.43 28.64 23.57
C ALA A 521 15.16 28.94 24.39
N PRO A 522 15.14 29.95 25.26
CA PRO A 522 14.07 30.17 26.26
C PRO A 522 12.68 30.55 25.69
N HIS A 523 12.52 30.67 24.37
CA HIS A 523 11.29 31.15 23.70
C HIS A 523 10.86 30.30 22.48
N CYS A 524 11.07 28.98 22.52
CA CYS A 524 10.63 28.07 21.45
C CYS A 524 9.27 27.41 21.76
N CYS A 525 8.48 27.14 20.72
CA CYS A 525 7.38 26.17 20.74
C CYS A 525 7.77 25.02 19.79
N TRP A 526 7.67 23.76 20.17
CA TRP A 526 8.10 22.64 19.31
C TRP A 526 6.88 21.86 18.87
N LYS A 527 6.75 21.57 17.57
CA LYS A 527 5.67 20.73 17.06
C LYS A 527 6.18 19.32 16.79
N ARG A 528 5.50 18.33 17.36
CA ARG A 528 5.66 16.93 16.97
C ARG A 528 4.56 16.55 15.97
N CYS A 529 4.94 16.19 14.74
CA CYS A 529 4.09 15.39 13.86
C CYS A 529 4.06 13.95 14.38
N SER A 530 2.91 13.30 14.35
CA SER A 530 2.80 11.85 14.53
C SER A 530 1.87 11.28 13.47
N HIS A 531 2.39 10.34 12.68
CA HIS A 531 1.66 9.63 11.62
C HIS A 531 1.12 8.32 12.19
N HIS A 532 -0.18 8.11 12.09
CA HIS A 532 -0.86 6.99 12.76
C HIS A 532 -1.80 6.24 11.84
N GLN A 533 -1.77 4.91 11.96
CA GLN A 533 -2.76 3.98 11.42
C GLN A 533 -3.46 3.20 12.52
N GLU A 534 -4.75 2.97 12.32
CA GLU A 534 -5.72 2.51 13.31
C GLU A 534 -5.80 0.99 13.58
N ASN A 535 -5.92 0.61 14.87
CA ASN A 535 -6.69 -0.57 15.31
C ASN A 535 -7.52 -0.26 16.55
N SER A 536 -8.78 -0.72 16.57
CA SER A 536 -9.68 -0.75 17.76
C SER A 536 -9.81 0.61 18.47
N ASP A 537 -10.43 0.70 19.66
CA ASP A 537 -10.53 1.97 20.39
C ASP A 537 -9.17 2.34 21.01
N TYR A 538 -8.35 3.13 20.31
CA TYR A 538 -6.99 3.47 20.72
C TYR A 538 -6.85 4.95 21.09
N GLU A 539 -6.05 5.24 22.13
CA GLU A 539 -5.69 6.60 22.54
C GLU A 539 -4.16 6.68 22.79
N ARG A 540 -3.44 7.54 22.05
CA ARG A 540 -2.02 7.86 22.31
C ARG A 540 -1.92 9.09 23.17
N LYS A 541 -1.07 9.03 24.18
CA LYS A 541 -0.72 10.14 25.07
C LYS A 541 0.76 10.47 24.93
N VAL A 542 1.06 11.76 24.77
CA VAL A 542 2.43 12.29 24.68
C VAL A 542 2.76 13.06 25.96
N ARG A 543 3.90 12.74 26.57
CA ARG A 543 4.47 13.50 27.70
C ARG A 543 5.91 13.89 27.38
N ILE A 544 6.38 14.95 28.04
CA ILE A 544 7.71 15.51 27.88
C ILE A 544 8.36 15.53 29.25
N ASN A 545 9.58 15.01 29.34
CA ASN A 545 10.50 15.01 30.49
C ASN A 545 10.02 14.31 31.78
N ASP A 546 8.75 13.96 31.89
CA ASP A 546 8.16 13.30 33.05
C ASP A 546 6.98 12.41 32.63
N LEU A 547 7.15 11.10 32.77
CA LEU A 547 6.15 10.07 32.45
C LEU A 547 4.91 10.12 33.37
N HIS A 548 5.03 10.70 34.56
CA HIS A 548 3.98 10.73 35.59
C HIS A 548 3.13 11.99 35.56
N LYS A 549 3.55 13.04 34.83
CA LYS A 549 2.70 14.22 34.57
C LYS A 549 1.45 13.87 33.76
N LEU A 550 0.50 14.81 33.75
CA LEU A 550 -0.60 14.80 32.79
C LEU A 550 -0.03 14.81 31.36
N PRO A 551 -0.67 14.12 30.40
CA PRO A 551 -0.27 14.17 29.00
C PRO A 551 -0.36 15.59 28.48
N LEU A 552 0.69 16.05 27.81
CA LEU A 552 0.69 17.31 27.07
C LEU A 552 -0.31 17.26 25.91
N PHE A 553 -0.45 16.07 25.31
CA PHE A 553 -1.36 15.81 24.21
C PHE A 553 -1.97 14.42 24.32
N SER A 554 -3.23 14.31 23.91
CA SER A 554 -3.89 13.03 23.62
C SER A 554 -4.52 13.09 22.24
N THR A 555 -4.46 12.00 21.47
CA THR A 555 -5.22 11.84 20.22
C THR A 555 -6.73 11.80 20.44
N GLY A 556 -7.18 11.57 21.68
CA GLY A 556 -8.51 11.02 21.94
C GLY A 556 -8.61 9.58 21.43
N ILE A 557 -9.83 9.01 21.48
CA ILE A 557 -10.09 7.68 20.90
C ILE A 557 -10.18 7.79 19.38
N ILE A 558 -9.25 7.15 18.69
CA ILE A 558 -9.20 7.01 17.22
C ILE A 558 -9.24 5.52 16.85
N GLY A 559 -9.66 5.19 15.62
CA GLY A 559 -9.67 3.82 15.12
C GLY A 559 -11.03 3.13 15.09
N ARG A 560 -11.06 1.87 15.56
CA ARG A 560 -12.11 0.83 15.35
C ARG A 560 -11.98 0.01 14.06
N GLY A 561 -10.87 0.13 13.33
CA GLY A 561 -10.42 -0.88 12.37
C GLY A 561 -9.75 -2.08 13.06
N ASN A 562 -9.48 -3.15 12.31
CA ASN A 562 -8.61 -4.26 12.73
C ASN A 562 -7.49 -4.41 11.67
N ALA A 563 -6.84 -3.32 11.28
CA ALA A 563 -5.92 -3.30 10.14
C ALA A 563 -4.68 -4.18 10.36
N ILE A 564 -3.87 -3.91 11.40
CA ILE A 564 -2.66 -4.71 11.68
C ILE A 564 -3.07 -6.15 11.97
N ALA A 565 -4.09 -6.35 12.83
CA ALA A 565 -4.71 -7.64 13.16
C ALA A 565 -5.10 -8.50 11.94
N ARG A 566 -5.20 -7.90 10.75
CA ARG A 566 -5.54 -8.53 9.46
C ARG A 566 -4.40 -8.39 8.43
N HIS A 567 -3.15 -8.45 8.89
CA HIS A 567 -1.91 -8.30 8.09
C HIS A 567 -1.84 -7.01 7.26
N GLY A 568 -2.62 -6.00 7.63
CA GLY A 568 -2.77 -4.78 6.86
C GLY A 568 -1.82 -3.71 7.33
N ILE A 569 -0.85 -3.39 6.48
CA ILE A 569 -0.11 -2.14 6.54
C ILE A 569 -0.84 -0.99 5.84
N HIS A 570 -2.18 -0.95 5.84
CA HIS A 570 -2.94 0.26 5.49
C HIS A 570 -4.30 0.30 6.21
N GLY A 571 -4.63 1.45 6.79
CA GLY A 571 -5.89 1.83 7.44
C GLY A 571 -6.14 3.32 7.25
N LEU A 572 -6.93 3.99 8.10
CA LEU A 572 -7.07 5.44 7.99
C LEU A 572 -5.82 6.15 8.54
N TYR A 573 -5.32 7.08 7.74
CA TYR A 573 -4.19 7.95 7.99
C TYR A 573 -4.62 9.24 8.71
N TRP A 574 -3.84 9.58 9.74
CA TRP A 574 -3.98 10.80 10.52
C TRP A 574 -2.63 11.48 10.71
N LEU A 575 -2.62 12.81 10.61
CA LEU A 575 -1.50 13.67 10.97
C LEU A 575 -1.86 14.49 12.22
N PHE A 576 -1.15 14.27 13.32
CA PHE A 576 -1.30 15.05 14.54
C PHE A 576 -0.13 16.01 14.72
N ASN A 577 -0.41 17.31 14.93
CA ASN A 577 0.58 18.34 15.25
C ASN A 577 0.47 18.71 16.73
N ILE A 578 1.56 18.56 17.50
CA ILE A 578 1.57 18.71 18.96
C ILE A 578 2.48 19.84 19.39
N GLU A 579 1.94 20.99 19.80
CA GLU A 579 2.73 22.12 20.33
C GLU A 579 3.25 21.84 21.76
N ILE A 580 4.57 21.90 21.93
CA ILE A 580 5.33 21.72 23.17
C ILE A 580 5.94 23.08 23.56
N PRO A 581 5.52 23.71 24.66
CA PRO A 581 6.15 24.92 25.17
C PRO A 581 7.62 24.68 25.55
N GLY A 582 8.51 25.61 25.21
CA GLY A 582 9.93 25.54 25.59
C GLY A 582 10.18 25.49 27.10
N THR A 583 9.23 26.00 27.90
CA THR A 583 9.21 25.85 29.37
C THR A 583 9.10 24.40 29.84
N ASN A 584 8.70 23.48 28.97
CA ASN A 584 8.60 22.05 29.28
C ASN A 584 9.89 21.30 28.93
N LEU A 585 10.86 21.97 28.29
CA LEU A 585 12.12 21.40 27.82
C LEU A 585 13.28 21.88 28.71
N TYR A 586 14.26 21.00 28.93
CA TYR A 586 15.53 21.36 29.53
C TYR A 586 16.38 22.11 28.51
N THR A 587 16.88 23.28 28.90
CA THR A 587 17.68 24.15 28.04
C THR A 587 19.12 23.69 27.86
N ASN A 588 19.67 22.94 28.83
CA ASN A 588 20.98 22.30 28.80
C ASN A 588 20.86 20.90 29.41
N GLY A 589 20.22 19.95 28.70
CA GLY A 589 20.09 18.58 29.19
C GLY A 589 19.30 17.66 28.25
N VAL A 590 19.30 16.38 28.58
CA VAL A 590 18.56 15.33 27.86
C VAL A 590 17.06 15.52 28.04
N ASN A 591 16.35 15.77 26.93
CA ASN A 591 14.90 15.82 26.90
C ASN A 591 14.31 14.45 26.54
N CYS A 592 13.33 13.96 27.31
CA CYS A 592 12.68 12.67 27.08
C CYS A 592 11.27 12.87 26.53
N ILE A 593 10.93 12.30 25.36
CA ILE A 593 9.55 12.26 24.86
C ILE A 593 8.96 10.87 25.08
N TYR A 594 7.92 10.80 25.90
CA TYR A 594 7.20 9.56 26.21
C TYR A 594 5.96 9.41 25.34
N LEU A 595 5.86 8.28 24.64
CA LEU A 595 4.73 7.93 23.78
C LEU A 595 3.97 6.75 24.38
N THR A 596 2.99 7.01 25.25
CA THR A 596 2.24 5.95 25.93
C THR A 596 0.90 5.66 25.26
N GLN A 597 0.56 4.39 25.07
CA GLN A 597 -0.81 3.95 24.83
C GLN A 597 -1.61 4.02 26.13
N ALA A 598 -2.84 4.55 26.07
CA ALA A 598 -3.66 4.79 27.25
C ALA A 598 -4.79 3.77 27.46
N ASN A 599 -5.03 2.90 26.49
CA ASN A 599 -6.18 1.99 26.47
C ASN A 599 -5.71 0.57 26.06
N ASN A 600 -5.89 -0.39 26.96
CA ASN A 600 -5.41 -1.78 26.83
C ASN A 600 -6.56 -2.81 26.97
N GLY A 601 -7.80 -2.40 26.70
CA GLY A 601 -9.00 -3.24 26.78
C GLY A 601 -9.12 -4.38 25.75
N SER A 602 -8.22 -4.49 24.75
CA SER A 602 -8.21 -5.60 23.79
C SER A 602 -6.81 -5.99 23.33
N ARG A 603 -6.60 -7.28 23.03
CA ARG A 603 -5.32 -7.88 22.58
C ARG A 603 -4.81 -7.38 21.23
N PHE A 604 -5.57 -6.55 20.51
CA PHE A 604 -5.23 -6.03 19.17
C PHE A 604 -5.13 -4.51 19.11
N GLN A 605 -5.13 -3.81 20.25
CA GLN A 605 -4.92 -2.35 20.29
C GLN A 605 -3.45 -2.02 20.06
N GLY A 606 -3.15 -1.47 18.89
CA GLY A 606 -1.84 -0.95 18.51
C GLY A 606 -1.98 0.02 17.33
N VAL A 607 -1.07 0.99 17.22
CA VAL A 607 -1.09 2.01 16.15
C VAL A 607 0.26 2.11 15.49
N GLU A 608 0.28 1.74 14.21
CA GLU A 608 1.45 1.72 13.35
C GLU A 608 2.00 3.14 13.15
N ILE A 609 3.32 3.27 13.31
CA ILE A 609 4.07 4.46 12.96
C ILE A 609 4.55 4.25 11.51
N ARG A 610 4.33 5.25 10.65
CA ARG A 610 4.57 5.19 9.20
C ARG A 610 5.49 6.31 8.73
N GLY A 611 6.65 6.36 9.37
CA GLY A 611 7.57 7.48 9.32
C GLY A 611 6.95 8.78 9.84
N GLY A 612 7.68 9.89 9.71
CA GLY A 612 7.19 11.20 10.09
C GLY A 612 6.92 11.35 11.59
N GLY A 613 7.79 10.80 12.44
CA GLY A 613 8.05 11.40 13.75
C GLY A 613 8.90 12.66 13.55
N LEU A 614 8.32 13.76 13.06
CA LEU A 614 9.03 15.03 12.93
C LEU A 614 8.89 15.83 14.22
N GLY A 615 10.00 16.00 14.94
CA GLY A 615 10.18 17.12 15.86
C GLY A 615 10.71 18.33 15.10
N TYR A 616 9.90 19.40 15.00
CA TYR A 616 10.35 20.67 14.42
C TYR A 616 10.13 21.83 15.41
N ALA A 617 11.12 22.69 15.55
CA ALA A 617 11.04 23.85 16.44
C ALA A 617 10.49 25.08 15.71
N GLN A 618 9.46 25.69 16.28
CA GLN A 618 8.99 27.03 15.96
C GLN A 618 9.62 28.03 16.93
N PHE A 619 10.46 28.92 16.42
CA PHE A 619 10.85 30.13 17.14
C PHE A 619 9.73 31.16 17.00
N LYS A 620 8.79 31.21 17.94
CA LYS A 620 7.90 32.38 18.07
C LYS A 620 8.71 33.49 18.72
N HIS A 621 9.12 34.47 17.92
CA HIS A 621 9.54 35.75 18.47
C HIS A 621 8.30 36.41 19.08
N VAL A 622 8.10 36.19 20.38
CA VAL A 622 7.24 37.04 21.19
C VAL A 622 7.96 38.38 21.22
N PRO A 623 7.37 39.48 20.69
CA PRO A 623 7.94 40.80 20.89
C PRO A 623 8.04 41.02 22.40
N ASN A 624 9.17 41.54 22.88
CA ASN A 624 9.29 41.88 24.29
C ASN A 624 8.10 42.77 24.67
N VAL A 625 7.40 42.40 25.74
CA VAL A 625 6.49 43.32 26.41
C VAL A 625 7.37 44.40 27.02
N GLU A 626 7.67 45.43 26.25
CA GLU A 626 8.27 46.65 26.78
C GLU A 626 7.35 47.14 27.90
N HIS A 627 7.90 47.22 29.11
CA HIS A 627 7.18 47.80 30.23
C HIS A 627 6.76 49.21 29.86
N ALA A 628 5.45 49.47 29.90
CA ALA A 628 4.87 50.76 29.54
C ALA A 628 5.61 51.91 30.27
N PRO A 629 6.23 52.86 29.55
CA PRO A 629 6.71 54.08 30.15
C PRO A 629 5.52 54.90 30.64
N VAL A 630 5.61 55.43 31.86
CA VAL A 630 4.57 56.25 32.47
C VAL A 630 4.37 57.54 31.68
N ASP A 631 3.12 57.84 31.31
CA ASP A 631 2.73 59.09 30.65
C ASP A 631 3.17 60.34 31.40
N LYS A 632 3.91 61.23 30.71
CA LYS A 632 3.97 62.68 31.02
C LYS A 632 4.10 63.52 29.74
N HIS A 633 2.95 64.02 29.27
CA HIS A 633 2.71 65.26 28.51
C HIS A 633 3.69 65.72 27.40
N GLY A 634 3.18 65.88 26.17
CA GLY A 634 3.75 66.82 25.18
C GLY A 634 3.47 66.52 23.70
N GLU A 635 2.46 67.19 23.11
CA GLU A 635 2.27 67.35 21.65
C GLU A 635 3.18 68.47 21.07
N PRO A 636 3.23 68.74 19.73
CA PRO A 636 3.29 67.83 18.57
C PRO A 636 4.32 68.28 17.48
N GLY A 637 4.60 67.44 16.47
CA GLY A 637 5.30 67.82 15.22
C GLY A 637 5.61 66.62 14.30
N ILE A 638 5.00 66.46 13.11
CA ILE A 638 5.27 67.11 11.80
C ILE A 638 6.27 66.31 10.88
N THR A 639 5.65 65.58 9.94
CA THR A 639 6.01 65.34 8.51
C THR A 639 7.25 64.53 8.02
N THR A 640 6.91 63.48 7.24
CA THR A 640 7.37 63.14 5.86
C THR A 640 8.73 62.48 5.54
N LYS A 641 8.63 61.43 4.69
CA LYS A 641 9.47 61.11 3.50
C LYS A 641 10.92 60.62 3.73
N ASP A 642 11.58 59.91 2.81
CA ASP A 642 11.25 59.00 1.68
C ASP A 642 12.62 58.44 1.18
N ILE A 643 12.66 57.36 0.39
CA ILE A 643 13.83 56.92 -0.44
C ILE A 643 15.07 56.40 0.37
N GLY A 644 15.80 55.37 -0.06
CA GLY A 644 15.64 54.48 -1.22
C GLY A 644 16.82 53.52 -1.41
N GLU A 645 16.72 52.69 -2.44
CA GLU A 645 17.67 51.63 -2.81
C GLU A 645 18.99 52.19 -3.39
N SER A 646 20.10 51.44 -3.30
CA SER A 646 20.97 51.17 -4.46
C SER A 646 22.05 50.12 -4.17
N SER A 647 22.06 49.11 -5.02
CA SER A 647 23.10 48.10 -5.23
C SER A 647 24.47 48.65 -5.69
N ARG A 648 25.51 47.83 -5.52
CA ARG A 648 26.73 47.62 -6.35
C ARG A 648 27.57 46.53 -5.67
N HIS A 649 28.35 45.66 -6.31
CA HIS A 649 28.42 45.02 -7.63
C HIS A 649 29.61 44.03 -7.52
N ASN A 650 29.65 42.97 -8.32
CA ASN A 650 30.62 41.87 -8.15
C ASN A 650 32.05 42.23 -8.57
N GLN A 651 33.02 41.48 -8.03
CA GLN A 651 34.27 41.18 -8.73
C GLN A 651 34.69 39.73 -8.42
N GLU A 652 34.88 38.93 -9.46
CA GLU A 652 35.31 37.52 -9.37
C GLU A 652 36.84 37.40 -9.37
N SER A 653 37.36 36.37 -8.70
CA SER A 653 38.69 35.82 -8.96
C SER A 653 38.70 34.32 -8.68
N ASP A 654 39.25 33.57 -9.63
CA ASP A 654 39.35 32.11 -9.69
C ASP A 654 40.59 31.60 -8.93
N ASP A 655 40.45 30.63 -8.00
CA ASP A 655 41.47 29.59 -7.72
C ASP A 655 40.98 28.48 -6.75
N GLY A 656 41.49 27.26 -6.93
CA GLY A 656 41.66 26.23 -5.88
C GLY A 656 40.43 25.54 -5.27
N MET A 657 40.04 24.37 -5.80
CA MET A 657 39.15 23.42 -5.10
C MET A 657 39.79 22.93 -3.78
N THR A 658 39.06 23.06 -2.67
CA THR A 658 39.59 22.89 -1.31
C THR A 658 39.60 21.42 -0.85
N LYS A 659 40.41 21.12 0.17
CA LYS A 659 40.51 19.77 0.78
C LYS A 659 39.14 19.24 1.22
N GLU A 660 38.25 20.10 1.70
CA GLU A 660 36.90 19.75 2.16
C GLU A 660 35.92 19.45 1.01
N GLU A 661 36.11 20.06 -0.16
CA GLU A 661 35.34 19.76 -1.36
C GLU A 661 35.74 18.42 -1.98
N CYS A 662 37.04 18.09 -1.98
CA CYS A 662 37.54 16.75 -2.31
C CYS A 662 36.94 15.69 -1.37
N ILE A 663 36.95 15.92 -0.06
CA ILE A 663 36.37 15.00 0.93
C ILE A 663 34.86 14.82 0.71
N ARG A 664 34.11 15.89 0.39
CA ARG A 664 32.68 15.77 0.04
C ARG A 664 32.44 15.01 -1.26
N SER A 665 33.32 15.12 -2.26
CA SER A 665 33.22 14.32 -3.48
C SER A 665 33.44 12.83 -3.19
N MET A 666 34.45 12.50 -2.39
CA MET A 666 34.76 11.12 -2.00
C MET A 666 33.63 10.47 -1.20
N TRP A 667 33.03 11.18 -0.23
CA TRP A 667 31.85 10.67 0.50
C TRP A 667 30.65 10.39 -0.40
N LYS A 668 30.52 11.14 -1.51
CA LYS A 668 29.42 10.96 -2.48
C LYS A 668 29.63 9.76 -3.41
N GLU A 669 30.86 9.39 -3.71
CA GLU A 669 31.17 8.23 -4.56
C GLU A 669 31.30 6.92 -3.75
N ILE A 670 31.53 7.00 -2.43
CA ILE A 670 31.51 5.84 -1.52
C ILE A 670 30.10 5.25 -1.36
N ASP A 671 29.06 6.10 -1.40
CA ASP A 671 27.66 5.69 -1.23
C ASP A 671 27.12 4.84 -2.42
N ASP A 672 27.70 5.03 -3.62
CA ASP A 672 27.30 4.34 -4.86
C ASP A 672 28.07 3.02 -5.13
N LEU A 673 29.09 2.66 -4.32
CA LEU A 673 30.11 1.67 -4.70
C LEU A 673 30.01 0.26 -4.06
N CYS A 674 28.80 -0.26 -3.86
CA CYS A 674 28.60 -1.65 -3.42
C CYS A 674 28.86 -2.74 -4.49
N THR A 675 29.54 -2.45 -5.62
CA THR A 675 29.77 -3.47 -6.69
C THR A 675 31.10 -3.34 -7.48
N ALA A 676 32.29 -3.45 -6.85
CA ALA A 676 33.52 -3.96 -7.51
C ALA A 676 34.68 -4.20 -6.52
N ILE A 677 35.12 -5.46 -6.33
CA ILE A 677 36.23 -5.81 -5.42
C ILE A 677 37.62 -5.57 -6.05
N GLU A 678 37.73 -5.58 -7.38
CA GLU A 678 39.02 -5.48 -8.08
C GLU A 678 39.53 -4.03 -8.18
N GLU A 679 38.64 -3.04 -8.38
CA GLU A 679 39.02 -1.63 -8.52
C GLU A 679 39.55 -1.04 -7.21
N ALA A 680 38.90 -1.33 -6.07
CA ALA A 680 39.38 -0.95 -4.74
C ALA A 680 40.81 -1.48 -4.46
N ASN A 681 41.12 -2.68 -4.96
CA ASN A 681 42.44 -3.30 -4.82
C ASN A 681 43.53 -2.66 -5.71
N LEU A 682 43.16 -1.96 -6.78
CA LEU A 682 44.07 -1.20 -7.64
C LEU A 682 44.27 0.23 -7.13
N HIS A 683 43.20 0.89 -6.68
CA HIS A 683 43.27 2.24 -6.10
C HIS A 683 44.09 2.28 -4.81
N LEU A 684 43.93 1.29 -3.92
CA LEU A 684 44.73 1.23 -2.69
C LEU A 684 46.23 0.98 -2.97
N LEU A 685 46.57 0.18 -3.99
CA LEU A 685 47.96 0.05 -4.46
C LEU A 685 48.52 1.40 -4.93
N SER A 686 47.76 2.13 -5.74
CA SER A 686 48.18 3.46 -6.22
C SER A 686 48.33 4.49 -5.11
N LEU A 687 47.64 4.35 -3.97
CA LEU A 687 47.78 5.22 -2.81
C LEU A 687 49.03 4.89 -1.99
N ILE A 688 49.27 3.60 -1.72
CA ILE A 688 50.46 3.12 -1.00
C ILE A 688 51.75 3.49 -1.76
N ASP A 689 51.77 3.35 -3.08
CA ASP A 689 52.95 3.65 -3.91
C ASP A 689 53.24 5.17 -3.99
N ARG A 690 52.20 6.01 -3.80
CA ARG A 690 52.26 7.47 -3.85
C ARG A 690 52.58 8.11 -2.49
N PHE A 691 52.27 7.41 -1.40
CA PHE A 691 52.48 7.83 -0.02
C PHE A 691 53.02 6.66 0.85
N PRO A 692 54.23 6.16 0.55
CA PRO A 692 54.76 4.96 1.20
C PRO A 692 55.06 5.20 2.69
N GLY A 693 54.45 4.37 3.54
CA GLY A 693 54.63 4.43 5.00
C GLY A 693 53.68 5.38 5.74
N ASP A 694 52.67 5.94 5.07
CA ASP A 694 51.63 6.74 5.71
C ASP A 694 50.75 5.87 6.65
N VAL A 695 50.58 6.34 7.88
CA VAL A 695 49.91 5.59 8.97
C VAL A 695 48.41 5.47 8.72
N GLU A 696 47.75 6.49 8.17
CA GLU A 696 46.31 6.46 7.92
C GLU A 696 45.97 5.53 6.75
N ILE A 697 46.85 5.46 5.74
CA ILE A 697 46.70 4.55 4.60
C ILE A 697 46.92 3.08 5.02
N GLU A 698 47.91 2.80 5.86
CA GLU A 698 48.12 1.44 6.40
C GLU A 698 47.01 1.02 7.38
N GLU A 699 46.45 1.94 8.18
CA GLU A 699 45.29 1.65 9.02
C GLU A 699 44.02 1.40 8.18
N PHE A 700 43.81 2.16 7.11
CA PHE A 700 42.70 1.94 6.17
C PHE A 700 42.83 0.59 5.44
N LYS A 701 44.03 0.24 4.98
CA LYS A 701 44.37 -1.07 4.40
C LYS A 701 44.08 -2.22 5.38
N TYR A 702 44.43 -2.06 6.65
CA TYR A 702 44.14 -3.05 7.70
C TYR A 702 42.63 -3.20 7.94
N LYS A 703 41.88 -2.09 8.04
CA LYS A 703 40.41 -2.10 8.18
C LYS A 703 39.73 -2.73 6.95
N LEU A 704 40.19 -2.42 5.73
CA LEU A 704 39.70 -3.02 4.49
C LEU A 704 39.93 -4.54 4.46
N ALA A 705 41.10 -5.01 4.93
CA ALA A 705 41.42 -6.43 5.03
C ALA A 705 40.51 -7.18 6.03
N GLN A 706 40.14 -6.54 7.15
CA GLN A 706 39.21 -7.09 8.15
C GLN A 706 37.76 -7.20 7.62
N VAL A 707 37.29 -6.20 6.87
CA VAL A 707 35.94 -6.18 6.29
C VAL A 707 35.82 -7.14 5.10
N LEU A 708 36.84 -7.22 4.24
CA LEU A 708 36.85 -8.04 3.04
C LEU A 708 37.65 -9.34 3.24
N LYS A 709 37.04 -10.33 3.89
CA LYS A 709 37.58 -11.71 3.99
C LYS A 709 37.83 -12.29 2.60
N GLY A 710 39.11 -12.49 2.27
CA GLY A 710 39.56 -12.95 0.94
C GLY A 710 40.25 -11.88 0.09
N SER A 711 40.33 -10.62 0.56
CA SER A 711 41.19 -9.62 -0.08
C SER A 711 42.68 -9.99 0.06
N LYS A 712 43.51 -9.55 -0.90
CA LYS A 712 44.96 -9.81 -0.95
C LYS A 712 45.78 -9.23 0.22
N TRP A 713 45.13 -8.48 1.11
CA TRP A 713 45.73 -7.76 2.22
C TRP A 713 45.53 -8.46 3.58
N TYR A 714 44.80 -9.58 3.62
CA TYR A 714 44.52 -10.31 4.84
C TYR A 714 45.72 -11.18 5.28
N THR A 715 46.26 -10.91 6.48
CA THR A 715 47.31 -11.70 7.14
C THR A 715 46.83 -12.19 8.50
N GLN A 716 47.02 -13.49 8.81
CA GLN A 716 46.61 -14.04 10.10
C GLN A 716 47.54 -13.62 11.25
N PRO A 717 47.05 -13.50 12.51
CA PRO A 717 47.87 -13.10 13.65
C PRO A 717 48.58 -14.29 14.31
N THR A 718 49.78 -14.05 14.85
CA THR A 718 50.52 -14.97 15.73
C THR A 718 50.59 -14.45 17.18
N GLU A 719 50.75 -15.36 18.15
CA GLU A 719 50.56 -15.13 19.59
C GLU A 719 51.63 -14.27 20.32
N PRO A 720 51.34 -13.73 21.53
CA PRO A 720 52.16 -12.74 22.23
C PRO A 720 53.08 -13.30 23.33
N THR A 721 54.06 -12.49 23.77
CA THR A 721 54.94 -12.72 24.94
C THR A 721 54.92 -11.55 25.94
N VAL A 722 55.41 -11.78 27.16
CA VAL A 722 55.01 -11.09 28.42
C VAL A 722 56.18 -10.33 29.11
N TYR A 723 55.87 -9.50 30.13
CA TYR A 723 56.71 -8.89 31.20
C TYR A 723 57.34 -7.50 30.94
N GLU A 724 57.46 -6.53 31.89
CA GLU A 724 57.03 -6.40 33.31
C GLU A 724 56.91 -4.90 33.74
N GLN A 725 56.55 -4.61 35.01
CA GLN A 725 56.24 -3.29 35.59
C GLN A 725 57.45 -2.47 36.12
N SER A 726 57.31 -1.13 36.23
CA SER A 726 57.86 -0.33 37.36
C SER A 726 57.24 1.09 37.44
N GLN A 727 57.34 1.74 38.61
CA GLN A 727 56.63 2.98 38.99
C GLN A 727 57.62 4.14 39.41
N PRO A 728 57.18 5.35 39.86
CA PRO A 728 57.78 6.64 39.44
C PRO A 728 58.61 7.38 40.53
N PRO A 729 59.06 8.62 40.24
CA PRO A 729 59.19 9.66 41.26
C PRO A 729 58.52 11.03 40.89
N THR A 730 58.58 11.99 41.81
CA THR A 730 57.63 13.12 42.00
C THR A 730 58.26 14.54 42.02
N ALA A 731 57.38 15.56 42.08
CA ALA A 731 57.60 16.94 42.58
C ALA A 731 58.25 17.98 41.60
N ASP A 732 57.98 19.30 41.61
CA ASP A 732 56.99 20.13 42.34
C ASP A 732 56.79 21.54 41.68
N ALA A 733 55.95 22.39 42.28
CA ALA A 733 55.83 23.88 42.15
C ALA A 733 54.74 24.49 41.22
N THR A 734 54.33 25.73 41.53
CA THR A 734 52.92 26.19 41.46
C THR A 734 52.60 27.45 40.60
N SER A 735 51.36 27.45 40.11
CA SER A 735 50.43 28.46 39.54
C SER A 735 50.55 29.94 39.99
N PRO A 736 49.87 30.96 39.36
CA PRO A 736 48.61 30.89 38.56
C PRO A 736 48.54 31.88 37.35
N THR A 737 47.44 32.22 36.62
CA THR A 737 45.99 31.87 36.59
C THR A 737 45.39 32.22 35.20
N THR A 738 44.42 31.46 34.65
CA THR A 738 43.18 31.97 33.97
C THR A 738 42.27 30.83 33.48
N GLY A 739 40.97 30.86 33.83
CA GLY A 739 39.86 30.35 33.00
C GLY A 739 39.65 28.84 32.84
N HIS A 740 39.05 28.16 33.83
CA HIS A 740 38.49 26.81 33.63
C HIS A 740 37.02 26.87 33.17
N VAL A 741 36.69 26.20 32.07
CA VAL A 741 35.35 25.65 31.82
C VAL A 741 35.29 24.25 32.45
N PRO A 742 34.26 23.89 33.22
CA PRO A 742 34.20 22.58 33.86
C PRO A 742 33.91 21.48 32.83
N THR A 743 34.79 20.49 32.76
CA THR A 743 34.58 19.25 32.00
C THR A 743 33.34 18.53 32.53
N LEU A 744 32.42 18.16 31.64
CA LEU A 744 31.28 17.32 31.99
C LEU A 744 31.77 15.95 32.47
N ALA A 745 31.50 15.64 33.73
CA ALA A 745 31.70 14.29 34.26
C ALA A 745 30.58 13.39 33.73
N ILE A 746 30.95 12.33 33.00
CA ILE A 746 30.02 11.26 32.64
C ILE A 746 29.66 10.51 33.92
N VAL A 747 28.43 10.70 34.40
CA VAL A 747 27.85 9.90 35.47
C VAL A 747 27.14 8.71 34.82
N GLU A 748 27.73 7.52 34.91
CA GLU A 748 27.02 6.29 34.61
C GLU A 748 25.89 6.08 35.62
N VAL A 749 24.67 6.49 35.26
CA VAL A 749 23.47 6.14 36.01
C VAL A 749 22.98 4.79 35.50
N THR A 750 23.47 3.70 36.10
CA THR A 750 22.93 2.36 35.88
C THR A 750 21.48 2.33 36.37
N PRO A 751 20.46 2.17 35.49
CA PRO A 751 19.08 2.06 35.96
C PRO A 751 18.91 0.75 36.75
N ALA A 752 18.03 0.76 37.75
CA ALA A 752 17.64 -0.49 38.39
C ALA A 752 17.01 -1.41 37.35
N LYS A 753 17.49 -2.67 37.26
CA LYS A 753 16.87 -3.70 36.42
C LYS A 753 15.41 -3.91 36.84
N VAL A 754 14.48 -3.27 36.15
CA VAL A 754 13.07 -3.67 36.16
C VAL A 754 12.98 -4.93 35.31
N ALA A 755 12.80 -6.07 35.98
CA ALA A 755 12.68 -7.35 35.31
C ALA A 755 11.30 -7.47 34.64
N THR A 756 11.17 -7.04 33.39
CA THR A 756 10.08 -7.45 32.51
C THR A 756 10.31 -8.89 32.09
N ILE A 757 9.90 -9.83 32.93
CA ILE A 757 9.75 -11.24 32.54
C ILE A 757 8.50 -11.31 31.67
N SER A 758 8.66 -11.09 30.36
CA SER A 758 7.63 -11.43 29.39
C SER A 758 7.59 -12.95 29.27
N ASP A 759 6.76 -13.60 30.07
CA ASP A 759 6.52 -15.04 29.93
C ASP A 759 5.87 -15.28 28.55
N ALA A 760 6.52 -16.08 27.71
CA ALA A 760 6.09 -16.29 26.33
C ALA A 760 4.70 -16.96 26.25
N ASP A 761 4.28 -17.64 27.32
CA ASP A 761 2.97 -18.25 27.47
C ASP A 761 1.85 -17.25 27.80
N LEU A 762 2.16 -15.99 28.12
CA LEU A 762 1.17 -14.91 28.36
C LEU A 762 0.79 -14.10 27.11
N LEU A 763 1.58 -14.18 26.03
CA LEU A 763 1.30 -13.45 24.78
C LEU A 763 0.26 -14.19 23.93
N SER A 764 -0.57 -13.45 23.20
CA SER A 764 -1.60 -14.02 22.32
C SER A 764 -0.95 -14.81 21.17
N PRO A 765 -1.52 -15.94 20.72
CA PRO A 765 -0.99 -16.68 19.57
C PRO A 765 -0.79 -15.82 18.32
N LEU A 766 -1.68 -14.86 18.03
CA LEU A 766 -1.46 -13.90 16.94
C LEU A 766 -0.45 -12.79 17.25
N SER A 767 -0.32 -12.34 18.50
CA SER A 767 0.77 -11.42 18.87
C SER A 767 2.15 -12.07 18.77
N GLN A 768 2.20 -13.41 18.81
CA GLN A 768 3.39 -14.22 18.54
C GLN A 768 3.47 -14.71 17.08
N PHE A 769 2.39 -14.57 16.30
CA PHE A 769 2.33 -14.91 14.88
C PHE A 769 2.88 -13.78 14.00
N TRP A 770 3.00 -12.55 14.52
CA TRP A 770 3.58 -11.41 13.81
C TRP A 770 4.90 -11.81 13.17
N THR A 771 4.87 -12.09 11.88
CA THR A 771 6.06 -12.33 11.09
C THR A 771 6.80 -11.01 10.97
N SER A 772 8.04 -10.98 11.44
CA SER A 772 9.16 -10.18 10.89
C SER A 772 8.99 -9.92 9.38
N PRO A 773 9.48 -8.79 8.84
CA PRO A 773 8.92 -8.23 7.63
C PRO A 773 9.17 -9.06 6.36
N THR A 774 8.25 -9.96 6.07
CA THR A 774 7.52 -9.96 4.80
C THR A 774 6.28 -9.06 4.84
N VAL A 775 6.03 -8.40 5.97
CA VAL A 775 5.29 -7.13 6.06
C VAL A 775 5.79 -6.08 5.03
N ILE A 776 6.99 -6.30 4.45
CA ILE A 776 7.63 -5.49 3.41
C ILE A 776 8.15 -6.33 2.21
N ALA A 777 7.97 -7.65 2.14
CA ALA A 777 8.28 -8.36 0.87
C ALA A 777 7.24 -8.05 -0.23
N GLU A 778 6.30 -7.13 0.03
CA GLU A 778 5.65 -6.24 -0.95
C GLU A 778 5.58 -4.78 -0.40
N VAL A 779 6.67 -4.18 0.12
CA VAL A 779 7.51 -3.38 -0.78
C VAL A 779 8.14 -4.16 -1.92
N ASP A 780 8.58 -5.43 -1.87
CA ASP A 780 9.09 -6.18 -3.05
C ASP A 780 8.10 -6.42 -4.23
N ARG A 781 7.03 -5.63 -4.32
CA ARG A 781 6.56 -5.10 -5.60
C ARG A 781 7.19 -3.74 -5.97
N ALA A 782 8.40 -3.45 -5.49
CA ALA A 782 9.15 -2.22 -5.75
C ALA A 782 9.42 -2.18 -7.25
N SER A 783 9.75 -3.31 -7.90
CA SER A 783 10.67 -4.48 -7.72
C SER A 783 10.22 -5.54 -8.74
N ASN A 784 8.88 -5.73 -8.83
CA ASN A 784 8.17 -5.90 -10.11
C ASN A 784 8.16 -4.57 -10.93
N GLU A 785 9.26 -3.81 -10.80
CA GLU A 785 9.63 -2.45 -11.18
C GLU A 785 9.72 -2.26 -12.70
N LYS A 786 10.02 -3.39 -13.36
CA LYS A 786 10.65 -3.44 -14.68
C LYS A 786 9.75 -4.12 -15.72
N SER A 787 8.82 -4.98 -15.29
CA SER A 787 8.05 -5.88 -16.16
C SER A 787 7.22 -5.13 -17.22
N ALA A 788 6.64 -3.97 -16.88
CA ALA A 788 5.91 -3.13 -17.86
C ALA A 788 6.78 -2.06 -18.55
N HIS A 789 7.90 -1.64 -17.93
CA HIS A 789 8.80 -0.64 -18.50
C HIS A 789 9.62 -1.21 -19.68
N LEU A 790 10.07 -2.47 -19.56
CA LEU A 790 10.69 -3.23 -20.65
C LEU A 790 9.74 -3.46 -21.86
N THR A 791 8.42 -3.56 -21.64
CA THR A 791 7.46 -3.67 -22.75
C THR A 791 7.25 -2.34 -23.48
N ARG A 792 7.33 -1.19 -22.78
CA ARG A 792 7.04 0.13 -23.36
C ARG A 792 8.23 0.80 -24.04
N TYR A 793 9.46 0.58 -23.57
CA TYR A 793 10.64 1.12 -24.27
C TYR A 793 10.83 0.45 -25.64
N ASN A 794 10.68 -0.88 -25.69
CA ASN A 794 10.79 -1.68 -26.92
C ASN A 794 9.67 -1.46 -27.95
N MET A 795 8.57 -0.78 -27.61
CA MET A 795 7.55 -0.37 -28.59
C MET A 795 7.75 1.06 -29.12
N ARG A 796 8.44 1.94 -28.40
CA ARG A 796 8.51 3.39 -28.73
C ARG A 796 9.86 3.89 -29.25
N SER A 797 10.85 3.02 -29.42
CA SER A 797 11.87 3.23 -30.46
C SER A 797 11.28 3.09 -31.88
N SER A 798 10.05 2.57 -32.01
CA SER A 798 9.29 2.63 -33.26
C SER A 798 8.43 3.91 -33.34
N LYS A 799 8.70 4.71 -34.38
CA LYS A 799 7.91 5.84 -34.94
C LYS A 799 8.07 7.25 -34.37
N GLN A 800 9.16 7.91 -34.76
CA GLN A 800 9.18 9.19 -35.52
C GLN A 800 10.62 9.39 -36.06
N ALA A 801 10.90 9.96 -37.24
CA ALA A 801 10.07 10.76 -38.13
C ALA A 801 10.29 10.43 -39.64
N ASP A 802 9.40 10.94 -40.50
CA ASP A 802 9.52 10.91 -41.96
C ASP A 802 10.70 11.76 -42.47
N HIS A 803 11.26 11.39 -43.64
CA HIS A 803 11.57 12.35 -44.71
C HIS A 803 11.80 11.67 -46.08
N THR A 804 10.87 11.94 -47.01
CA THR A 804 11.09 12.13 -48.47
C THR A 804 12.26 11.41 -49.17
N GLY A 805 11.96 10.39 -49.98
CA GLY A 805 12.90 9.81 -50.96
C GLY A 805 12.18 9.05 -52.09
N GLN A 806 12.40 9.46 -53.34
CA GLN A 806 11.68 8.98 -54.52
C GLN A 806 12.23 7.67 -55.12
N LEU A 807 11.39 7.00 -55.91
CA LEU A 807 11.67 6.13 -57.09
C LEU A 807 11.91 4.61 -56.96
N LYS A 808 11.10 3.91 -57.79
CA LYS A 808 11.36 2.67 -58.57
C LYS A 808 11.29 1.29 -57.88
N MET A 809 10.19 0.59 -58.18
CA MET A 809 10.25 -0.86 -58.48
C MET A 809 11.07 -1.11 -59.76
N PRO A 810 11.60 -2.34 -59.93
CA PRO A 810 10.95 -3.21 -60.92
C PRO A 810 10.72 -4.66 -60.44
N SER A 811 9.86 -5.35 -61.17
CA SER A 811 9.59 -6.80 -61.11
C SER A 811 10.77 -7.65 -61.61
N PHE A 812 10.77 -8.96 -61.34
CA PHE A 812 10.71 -9.99 -62.40
C PHE A 812 10.37 -11.40 -61.86
N ASN A 813 10.11 -12.32 -62.79
CA ASN A 813 9.44 -13.62 -62.62
C ASN A 813 10.33 -14.80 -62.19
N SER A 814 9.63 -15.85 -61.73
CA SER A 814 9.86 -17.29 -61.99
C SER A 814 11.15 -17.98 -61.52
N GLN A 815 11.00 -19.09 -60.81
CA GLN A 815 11.08 -20.39 -61.48
C GLN A 815 10.28 -21.50 -60.78
N VAL A 816 9.80 -22.43 -61.60
CA VAL A 816 9.11 -23.69 -61.25
C VAL A 816 10.13 -24.82 -61.43
N ASP A 817 10.10 -25.88 -60.63
CA ASP A 817 9.69 -27.24 -61.06
C ASP A 817 10.13 -28.40 -60.13
N LYS A 818 9.46 -29.55 -60.30
CA LYS A 818 9.74 -30.95 -59.84
C LYS A 818 9.43 -31.28 -58.38
N VAL A 819 8.37 -32.04 -58.02
CA VAL A 819 7.80 -33.35 -58.47
C VAL A 819 8.36 -34.55 -57.67
N GLY A 820 7.45 -35.28 -57.03
CA GLY A 820 7.73 -36.56 -56.33
C GLY A 820 6.47 -37.16 -55.69
N ILE A 821 5.67 -37.91 -56.46
CA ILE A 821 4.44 -38.61 -56.00
C ILE A 821 4.72 -40.11 -55.88
N VAL A 822 4.34 -40.75 -54.77
CA VAL A 822 3.86 -42.17 -54.75
C VAL A 822 2.72 -42.31 -53.74
N ARG A 823 1.68 -43.09 -54.09
CA ARG A 823 0.52 -43.45 -53.24
C ARG A 823 0.54 -44.96 -52.91
N ASN A 824 -0.07 -45.34 -51.78
CA ASN A 824 -1.02 -46.46 -51.56
C ASN A 824 -1.32 -46.52 -50.03
N ARG A 825 -2.56 -46.56 -49.48
CA ARG A 825 -3.70 -47.51 -49.60
C ARG A 825 -3.31 -48.95 -49.17
N THR A 826 -3.98 -49.68 -48.26
CA THR A 826 -5.25 -49.50 -47.49
C THR A 826 -5.43 -50.68 -46.49
N ILE A 827 -6.20 -50.53 -45.37
CA ILE A 827 -7.10 -51.55 -44.72
C ILE A 827 -6.40 -52.79 -44.06
N ASP A 828 -6.77 -53.41 -42.89
CA ASP A 828 -7.91 -53.30 -41.94
C ASP A 828 -7.59 -53.84 -40.50
N GLN A 829 -8.52 -53.65 -39.53
CA GLN A 829 -8.91 -54.52 -38.37
C GLN A 829 -7.85 -55.37 -37.58
N SER A 830 -7.72 -55.37 -36.23
CA SER A 830 -8.76 -55.71 -35.22
C SER A 830 -8.22 -55.83 -33.77
N LYS A 831 -9.11 -55.61 -32.79
CA LYS A 831 -9.24 -56.17 -31.42
C LYS A 831 -8.00 -56.66 -30.64
N SER A 832 -7.79 -56.02 -29.48
CA SER A 832 -8.15 -56.59 -28.15
C SER A 832 -8.30 -55.46 -27.12
#